data_AF-A0A831TU24-F1
#
_entry.id   AF-A0A831TU24-F1
#
_cell.length_a   1.000
_cell.length_b   1.000
_cell.length_c   1.000
_cell.angle_alpha   90.00
_cell.angle_beta   90.00
_cell.angle_gamma   90.00
#
_symmetry.space_group_name_H-M   'P 1'
#
loop_
_entity.id
_entity.type
_entity.pdbx_description
1 polymer ?
#
loop_
_entity_poly.entity_id
_entity_poly.type
_entity_poly.pdbx_seq_one_letter_code
_entity_poly.pdbx_strand_id
1 'polypeptide(L)'
;MKIKKKFTAIVVSATLVFSSFSFLSVGHFNGNHVANAAVITLTEMEAKFVTINDNLRPSEVTIVTTAKNQLIDSTNLDYIQDAELITATSPIYGEISNETNYTLYPELTTTHIANLFRELAVLGYADSSRIDATRTALSETVKQLGQLGGWTGSTLTFNDLLQFYAQVEIEVLENPTIVFATQAEVKQMIKDKIIALLDPSNPDNNPKISFVFNTLDIGIEELISTKDAIEGSVNGHAEASIAILMAGMRSKTTFSLTSPTNNGRTVYPVLTALTIPVTGFFTWSKISGDSTVTINSSTGELTLSSSTSSGSAVIRAMVNIPGKWSHGQILYDRTVNMAYVAPSTPTPTPTPTPTPTPDPVDPIPTPIDDREAVVNEIEELSTVDVSGEVTVVNGVATVNLDSVDLISQLQAIHDATEILNESFDNPETRDVPTQLILDLGNIISTSVEIPLDAALLEAAASAGFDLLKIMVNGLMFTLTPTEFTEDTTLTITDVPSSVATNATNKNIASNVFRFELTVGGVEVSQFAKPIAITFPIQNVNRFNPEFLSIAKIVNDRLEIFGGKTEDGTITVSRNSFSDYVVVENTTTFNDLSSVPWAKSYIDVAAAKGIIIGRGEGVFDPNAQVTRAEFATMLVELYGLRNTDFRESFDDVPDGAWYQEAVAAAVNSGIVAGRSNTDFDPNTSITRAEMATMAANALKTIRGFKSVIDVDAAVSVFSDATVINSALKPGVAIAVRDNLMVGFPSGKFEPNAVSTRAQAAIVLYRLLNAE
;
A
#
# COMPACT_ATOMS: atom_id res chain seq x y z
N MET A 1 -1.77 -8.86 -56.87
CA MET A 1 -1.42 -7.41 -56.73
C MET A 1 -1.94 -6.76 -55.44
N LYS A 2 -3.27 -6.57 -55.23
CA LYS A 2 -3.81 -5.96 -53.98
C LYS A 2 -3.21 -6.59 -52.72
N ILE A 3 -3.16 -7.93 -52.67
CA ILE A 3 -2.75 -8.72 -51.49
C ILE A 3 -1.39 -8.33 -50.90
N LYS A 4 -0.26 -8.28 -51.65
CA LYS A 4 1.05 -7.88 -51.06
C LYS A 4 1.05 -6.43 -50.54
N LYS A 5 0.35 -5.51 -51.21
CA LYS A 5 0.23 -4.11 -50.78
C LYS A 5 -0.61 -4.00 -49.51
N LYS A 6 -1.79 -4.63 -49.51
CA LYS A 6 -2.63 -4.83 -48.33
C LYS A 6 -1.81 -5.40 -47.19
N PHE A 7 -1.22 -6.59 -47.34
CA PHE A 7 -0.44 -7.25 -46.29
C PHE A 7 0.63 -6.35 -45.68
N THR A 8 1.47 -5.70 -46.48
CA THR A 8 2.53 -4.81 -45.97
C THR A 8 1.94 -3.64 -45.17
N ALA A 9 0.87 -3.03 -45.67
CA ALA A 9 0.25 -1.88 -45.05
C ALA A 9 -0.59 -2.26 -43.82
N ILE A 10 -1.34 -3.35 -43.88
CA ILE A 10 -2.05 -3.99 -42.76
C ILE A 10 -1.06 -4.36 -41.67
N VAL A 11 0.11 -4.92 -42.00
CA VAL A 11 1.16 -5.23 -41.02
C VAL A 11 1.65 -3.96 -40.32
N VAL A 12 2.03 -2.91 -41.04
CA VAL A 12 2.42 -1.62 -40.41
C VAL A 12 1.27 -1.05 -39.57
N SER A 13 0.05 -1.05 -40.10
CA SER A 13 -1.13 -0.43 -39.49
C SER A 13 -1.62 -1.19 -38.25
N ALA A 14 -1.68 -2.52 -38.33
CA ALA A 14 -1.99 -3.40 -37.20
C ALA A 14 -0.90 -3.32 -36.12
N THR A 15 0.36 -3.04 -36.51
CA THR A 15 1.45 -2.87 -35.53
C THR A 15 1.44 -1.48 -34.88
N LEU A 16 0.98 -0.44 -35.56
CA LEU A 16 0.67 0.86 -34.93
C LEU A 16 -0.52 0.76 -33.98
N VAL A 17 -1.56 0.03 -34.40
CA VAL A 17 -2.69 -0.35 -33.56
C VAL A 17 -2.23 -1.19 -32.37
N PHE A 18 -1.27 -2.13 -32.51
CA PHE A 18 -0.69 -2.88 -31.39
C PHE A 18 -0.07 -1.97 -30.33
N SER A 19 0.77 -1.02 -30.74
CA SER A 19 1.54 -0.21 -29.81
C SER A 19 0.65 0.58 -28.84
N SER A 20 -0.53 1.05 -29.26
CA SER A 20 -1.44 1.84 -28.42
C SER A 20 -2.24 1.00 -27.41
N PHE A 21 -1.91 -0.28 -27.24
CA PHE A 21 -2.41 -1.14 -26.18
C PHE A 21 -1.33 -1.55 -25.15
N SER A 22 -0.13 -0.95 -25.12
CA SER A 22 0.86 -1.27 -24.07
C SER A 22 0.30 -1.05 -22.65
N PHE A 23 -0.48 0.01 -22.47
CA PHE A 23 -1.21 0.32 -21.23
C PHE A 23 -2.38 -0.66 -20.92
N LEU A 24 -2.75 -1.51 -21.89
CA LEU A 24 -3.77 -2.56 -21.76
C LEU A 24 -3.19 -3.96 -21.99
N SER A 25 -1.87 -4.11 -21.88
CA SER A 25 -1.14 -5.38 -22.07
C SER A 25 -1.25 -6.36 -20.87
N VAL A 26 -2.14 -6.08 -19.91
CA VAL A 26 -2.78 -7.14 -19.11
C VAL A 26 -4.08 -7.56 -19.82
N GLY A 27 -3.93 -7.94 -21.09
CA GLY A 27 -5.04 -8.21 -22.00
C GLY A 27 -5.84 -9.41 -21.53
N HIS A 28 -7.06 -9.18 -21.07
CA HIS A 28 -7.95 -10.26 -20.64
C HIS A 28 -8.19 -11.24 -21.80
N PHE A 29 -8.02 -12.53 -21.48
CA PHE A 29 -8.26 -13.68 -22.36
C PHE A 29 -9.66 -13.66 -22.98
N ASN A 30 -9.82 -14.29 -24.15
CA ASN A 30 -10.83 -15.36 -24.29
C ASN A 30 -10.74 -16.15 -25.62
N GLY A 31 -10.67 -17.49 -25.53
CA GLY A 31 -10.75 -18.43 -26.67
C GLY A 31 -9.58 -19.43 -26.74
N ASN A 32 -9.64 -20.65 -26.18
CA ASN A 32 -10.73 -21.35 -25.49
C ASN A 32 -10.23 -21.96 -24.15
N HIS A 33 -10.98 -22.03 -23.03
CA HIS A 33 -12.06 -21.17 -22.50
C HIS A 33 -12.57 -21.57 -21.06
N VAL A 34 -12.62 -20.61 -20.11
CA VAL A 34 -13.45 -20.45 -18.86
C VAL A 34 -13.36 -21.31 -17.55
N ALA A 35 -12.89 -20.64 -16.46
CA ALA A 35 -13.60 -20.29 -15.19
C ALA A 35 -13.59 -21.13 -13.85
N ASN A 36 -13.31 -20.37 -12.75
CA ASN A 36 -13.86 -20.31 -11.35
C ASN A 36 -13.42 -21.17 -10.12
N ALA A 37 -12.58 -20.54 -9.27
CA ALA A 37 -12.41 -20.68 -7.79
C ALA A 37 -11.65 -21.90 -7.12
N ALA A 38 -10.93 -21.55 -6.02
CA ALA A 38 -9.79 -22.11 -5.19
C ALA A 38 -9.93 -23.51 -4.44
N VAL A 39 -9.40 -23.95 -3.23
CA VAL A 39 -8.05 -24.16 -2.57
C VAL A 39 -8.02 -25.18 -1.36
N ILE A 40 -6.99 -26.06 -1.28
CA ILE A 40 -6.58 -26.98 -0.14
C ILE A 40 -5.22 -26.21 0.51
N THR A 41 -4.62 -26.30 1.76
CA THR A 41 -3.26 -25.87 2.32
C THR A 41 -1.99 -26.67 1.86
N LEU A 42 -1.54 -27.68 2.62
CA LEU A 42 -0.19 -28.28 2.63
C LEU A 42 -0.12 -29.73 3.18
N THR A 43 -0.69 -30.07 4.34
CA THR A 43 -0.51 -31.38 5.01
C THR A 43 -0.98 -32.58 4.17
N GLU A 44 -2.01 -32.38 3.36
CA GLU A 44 -2.47 -33.40 2.43
C GLU A 44 -1.58 -33.56 1.19
N MET A 45 -0.78 -32.53 0.87
CA MET A 45 0.18 -32.55 -0.24
C MET A 45 1.31 -33.51 0.07
N GLU A 46 1.83 -33.47 1.31
CA GLU A 46 2.95 -34.30 1.79
C GLU A 46 2.60 -35.79 1.80
N ALA A 47 1.44 -36.15 2.36
CA ALA A 47 0.93 -37.53 2.35
C ALA A 47 0.73 -38.08 0.91
N LYS A 48 0.39 -37.21 -0.04
CA LYS A 48 0.23 -37.56 -1.45
C LYS A 48 1.58 -37.73 -2.15
N PHE A 49 2.61 -36.95 -1.82
CA PHE A 49 3.97 -37.14 -2.36
C PHE A 49 4.56 -38.51 -2.00
N VAL A 50 4.45 -38.94 -0.73
CA VAL A 50 4.88 -40.30 -0.31
C VAL A 50 4.11 -41.37 -1.08
N THR A 51 2.79 -41.22 -1.20
CA THR A 51 1.93 -42.18 -1.91
C THR A 51 2.23 -42.25 -3.42
N ILE A 52 2.67 -41.15 -4.05
CA ILE A 52 3.03 -41.11 -5.49
C ILE A 52 4.32 -41.89 -5.76
N ASN A 53 5.34 -41.76 -4.89
CA ASN A 53 6.60 -42.49 -5.01
C ASN A 53 6.37 -44.01 -5.07
N ASP A 54 5.48 -44.51 -4.22
CA ASP A 54 5.26 -45.96 -4.03
C ASP A 54 4.39 -46.61 -5.11
N ASN A 55 3.84 -45.84 -6.06
CA ASN A 55 2.91 -46.31 -7.09
C ASN A 55 3.45 -46.27 -8.54
N LEU A 56 4.71 -45.87 -8.77
CA LEU A 56 5.33 -45.88 -10.10
C LEU A 56 5.61 -47.32 -10.59
N ARG A 57 5.24 -47.67 -11.83
CA ARG A 57 5.59 -48.99 -12.38
C ARG A 57 7.08 -49.01 -12.74
N PRO A 58 7.78 -50.17 -12.67
CA PRO A 58 9.22 -50.23 -12.96
C PRO A 58 9.65 -49.69 -14.33
N SER A 59 8.78 -49.78 -15.34
CA SER A 59 8.99 -49.17 -16.67
C SER A 59 8.96 -47.64 -16.65
N GLU A 60 8.13 -47.04 -15.81
CA GLU A 60 7.97 -45.59 -15.66
C GLU A 60 9.15 -45.00 -14.87
N VAL A 61 9.58 -45.70 -13.80
CA VAL A 61 10.85 -45.42 -13.09
C VAL A 61 12.04 -45.49 -14.04
N THR A 62 12.06 -46.45 -14.97
CA THR A 62 13.11 -46.59 -15.97
C THR A 62 13.13 -45.37 -16.91
N ILE A 63 11.98 -44.94 -17.43
CA ILE A 63 11.87 -43.76 -18.32
C ILE A 63 12.38 -42.49 -17.62
N VAL A 64 11.95 -42.23 -16.38
CA VAL A 64 12.41 -41.07 -15.59
C VAL A 64 13.91 -41.15 -15.32
N THR A 65 14.44 -42.34 -15.03
CA THR A 65 15.88 -42.54 -14.83
C THR A 65 16.68 -42.34 -16.12
N THR A 66 16.18 -42.79 -17.27
CA THR A 66 16.81 -42.55 -18.59
C THR A 66 16.83 -41.06 -18.92
N ALA A 67 15.70 -40.35 -18.77
CA ALA A 67 15.64 -38.92 -19.03
C ALA A 67 16.58 -38.12 -18.11
N LYS A 68 16.63 -38.46 -16.81
CA LYS A 68 17.57 -37.86 -15.85
C LYS A 68 19.03 -38.11 -16.25
N ASN A 69 19.38 -39.32 -16.65
CA ASN A 69 20.75 -39.64 -17.04
C ASN A 69 21.15 -38.96 -18.36
N GLN A 70 20.23 -38.83 -19.33
CA GLN A 70 20.45 -38.06 -20.56
C GLN A 70 20.70 -36.56 -20.28
N LEU A 71 20.05 -35.99 -19.25
CA LEU A 71 20.28 -34.62 -18.76
C LEU A 71 21.58 -34.47 -17.95
N ILE A 72 22.12 -35.55 -17.39
CA ILE A 72 23.40 -35.55 -16.65
C ILE A 72 24.60 -35.63 -17.62
N ASP A 73 24.47 -36.34 -18.75
CA ASP A 73 25.55 -36.52 -19.73
C ASP A 73 25.63 -35.40 -20.80
N SER A 74 24.68 -34.45 -20.85
CA SER A 74 24.57 -33.45 -21.93
C SER A 74 25.39 -32.17 -21.72
N THR A 75 26.72 -32.25 -21.78
CA THR A 75 27.62 -31.09 -21.62
C THR A 75 27.75 -30.23 -22.88
N ASN A 76 26.68 -29.52 -23.27
CA ASN A 76 26.66 -28.21 -23.94
C ASN A 76 25.24 -27.86 -24.43
N LEU A 77 24.78 -26.64 -24.12
CA LEU A 77 23.62 -26.01 -24.75
C LEU A 77 24.03 -24.59 -25.17
N ASP A 78 24.32 -24.42 -26.46
CA ASP A 78 24.68 -23.15 -27.06
C ASP A 78 24.11 -23.08 -28.50
N TYR A 79 23.60 -21.92 -28.90
CA TYR A 79 22.95 -21.62 -30.19
C TYR A 79 21.90 -22.63 -30.74
N ILE A 80 20.61 -22.30 -30.57
CA ILE A 80 19.58 -22.70 -31.55
C ILE A 80 19.47 -21.59 -32.61
N GLN A 81 19.73 -21.93 -33.87
CA GLN A 81 19.42 -21.08 -35.01
C GLN A 81 17.99 -21.38 -35.48
N ASP A 82 17.21 -20.34 -35.71
CA ASP A 82 15.74 -20.41 -35.64
C ASP A 82 15.10 -21.01 -36.90
N ALA A 83 14.85 -22.33 -36.86
CA ALA A 83 14.07 -23.05 -37.85
C ALA A 83 12.55 -22.97 -37.61
N GLU A 84 12.11 -22.51 -36.43
CA GLU A 84 10.70 -22.52 -36.03
C GLU A 84 9.98 -21.29 -36.60
N LEU A 85 10.60 -20.10 -36.57
CA LEU A 85 10.08 -18.88 -37.21
C LEU A 85 9.97 -19.03 -38.74
N ILE A 86 10.91 -19.73 -39.35
CA ILE A 86 10.90 -20.06 -40.79
C ILE A 86 9.73 -21.01 -41.09
N THR A 87 9.51 -22.00 -40.22
CA THR A 87 8.39 -22.96 -40.36
C THR A 87 7.04 -22.27 -40.21
N ALA A 88 6.88 -21.34 -39.26
CA ALA A 88 5.64 -20.61 -39.02
C ALA A 88 5.23 -19.68 -40.18
N THR A 89 6.20 -19.03 -40.84
CA THR A 89 5.95 -18.05 -41.91
C THR A 89 5.86 -18.64 -43.32
N SER A 90 6.41 -19.85 -43.52
CA SER A 90 6.46 -20.54 -44.81
C SER A 90 5.10 -20.74 -45.52
N PRO A 91 3.99 -21.14 -44.86
CA PRO A 91 2.71 -21.37 -45.54
C PRO A 91 2.13 -20.11 -46.18
N ILE A 92 2.20 -18.98 -45.47
CA ILE A 92 1.72 -17.67 -45.92
C ILE A 92 2.54 -17.20 -47.12
N TYR A 93 3.86 -17.38 -47.06
CA TYR A 93 4.74 -17.08 -48.20
C TYR A 93 4.46 -18.00 -49.40
N GLY A 94 4.10 -19.26 -49.15
CA GLY A 94 3.69 -20.25 -50.14
C GLY A 94 2.52 -19.77 -51.01
N GLU A 95 1.39 -19.40 -50.40
CA GLU A 95 0.24 -18.85 -51.15
C GLU A 95 0.62 -17.59 -51.93
N ILE A 96 1.36 -16.68 -51.29
CA ILE A 96 1.81 -15.42 -51.91
C ILE A 96 2.72 -15.66 -53.12
N SER A 97 3.55 -16.71 -53.10
CA SER A 97 4.53 -17.03 -54.16
C SER A 97 3.92 -17.65 -55.42
N ASN A 98 2.77 -18.31 -55.31
CA ASN A 98 2.11 -18.98 -56.43
C ASN A 98 1.34 -18.02 -57.36
N GLU A 99 1.15 -16.76 -56.96
CA GLU A 99 0.33 -15.79 -57.69
C GLU A 99 1.11 -15.11 -58.85
N THR A 100 0.65 -15.28 -60.08
CA THR A 100 1.50 -15.16 -61.29
C THR A 100 1.76 -13.75 -61.84
N ASN A 101 1.51 -12.67 -61.08
CA ASN A 101 1.65 -11.28 -61.56
C ASN A 101 2.37 -10.35 -60.56
N TYR A 102 3.70 -10.19 -60.69
CA TYR A 102 4.55 -9.44 -59.73
C TYR A 102 5.56 -8.42 -60.31
N THR A 103 5.76 -8.33 -61.62
CA THR A 103 6.95 -7.69 -62.25
C THR A 103 7.01 -6.15 -62.27
N LEU A 104 6.37 -5.44 -61.33
CA LEU A 104 6.23 -3.97 -61.35
C LEU A 104 6.49 -3.20 -60.04
N TYR A 105 6.92 -3.87 -58.95
CA TYR A 105 7.20 -3.21 -57.65
C TYR A 105 8.43 -3.82 -56.96
N PRO A 106 9.17 -3.07 -56.12
CA PRO A 106 10.35 -3.58 -55.42
C PRO A 106 10.01 -4.70 -54.42
N GLU A 107 10.99 -5.56 -54.12
CA GLU A 107 10.79 -6.72 -53.26
C GLU A 107 10.86 -6.38 -51.76
N LEU A 108 9.74 -6.59 -51.07
CA LEU A 108 9.74 -6.79 -49.62
C LEU A 108 10.13 -8.24 -49.32
N THR A 109 11.27 -8.41 -48.63
CA THR A 109 11.78 -9.71 -48.19
C THR A 109 11.14 -10.13 -46.87
N THR A 110 11.18 -11.43 -46.57
CA THR A 110 10.80 -11.95 -45.24
C THR A 110 11.60 -11.29 -44.12
N THR A 111 12.89 -11.03 -44.32
CA THR A 111 13.76 -10.32 -43.37
C THR A 111 13.29 -8.89 -43.09
N HIS A 112 12.87 -8.14 -44.11
CA HIS A 112 12.36 -6.78 -43.92
C HIS A 112 11.06 -6.77 -43.08
N ILE A 113 10.20 -7.77 -43.27
CA ILE A 113 8.93 -7.91 -42.54
C ILE A 113 9.16 -8.43 -41.11
N ALA A 114 10.06 -9.39 -40.91
CA ALA A 114 10.40 -9.91 -39.58
C ALA A 114 11.07 -8.85 -38.69
N ASN A 115 11.98 -8.03 -39.26
CA ASN A 115 12.60 -6.92 -38.54
C ASN A 115 11.57 -5.81 -38.23
N LEU A 116 10.65 -5.50 -39.17
CA LEU A 116 9.56 -4.56 -38.93
C LEU A 116 8.71 -4.93 -37.70
N PHE A 117 8.36 -6.21 -37.56
CA PHE A 117 7.67 -6.69 -36.34
C PHE A 117 8.53 -6.56 -35.09
N ARG A 118 9.79 -7.02 -35.15
CA ARG A 118 10.72 -7.03 -34.02
C ARG A 118 10.95 -5.64 -33.43
N GLU A 119 11.24 -4.64 -34.27
CA GLU A 119 11.58 -3.29 -33.81
C GLU A 119 10.35 -2.48 -33.34
N LEU A 120 9.16 -2.77 -33.87
CA LEU A 120 7.92 -2.09 -33.45
C LEU A 120 7.32 -2.66 -32.17
N ALA A 121 7.38 -3.99 -31.97
CA ALA A 121 6.70 -4.67 -30.85
C ALA A 121 7.16 -4.22 -29.45
N VAL A 122 8.32 -3.54 -29.35
CA VAL A 122 8.90 -3.10 -28.07
C VAL A 122 8.80 -1.58 -27.86
N LEU A 123 8.14 -0.83 -28.76
CA LEU A 123 7.99 0.63 -28.65
C LEU A 123 7.15 1.07 -27.45
N GLY A 124 6.15 0.28 -27.05
CA GLY A 124 5.28 0.61 -25.91
C GLY A 124 5.95 0.61 -24.54
N TYR A 125 7.24 0.25 -24.48
CA TYR A 125 8.10 0.25 -23.29
C TYR A 125 9.52 0.77 -23.63
N ALA A 126 9.63 1.68 -24.61
CA ALA A 126 10.91 2.18 -25.12
C ALA A 126 11.24 3.58 -24.60
N ASP A 127 12.48 3.77 -24.13
CA ASP A 127 13.05 5.09 -23.90
C ASP A 127 13.31 5.85 -25.21
N SER A 128 13.64 7.14 -25.10
CA SER A 128 13.87 8.02 -26.25
C SER A 128 14.99 7.56 -27.19
N SER A 129 16.04 6.90 -26.68
CA SER A 129 17.15 6.40 -27.52
C SER A 129 16.70 5.20 -28.36
N ARG A 130 15.86 4.33 -27.80
CA ARG A 130 15.26 3.20 -28.50
C ARG A 130 14.23 3.66 -29.54
N ILE A 131 13.41 4.65 -29.22
CA ILE A 131 12.47 5.26 -30.18
C ILE A 131 13.21 5.86 -31.39
N ASP A 132 14.34 6.54 -31.17
CA ASP A 132 15.17 7.10 -32.25
C ASP A 132 15.87 6.02 -33.09
N ALA A 133 16.30 4.92 -32.48
CA ALA A 133 16.82 3.75 -33.19
C ALA A 133 15.74 3.10 -34.09
N THR A 134 14.55 2.83 -33.56
CA THR A 134 13.42 2.26 -34.33
C THR A 134 12.95 3.22 -35.44
N ARG A 135 12.86 4.54 -35.16
CA ARG A 135 12.57 5.57 -36.18
C ARG A 135 13.56 5.50 -37.35
N THR A 136 14.84 5.29 -37.04
CA THR A 136 15.93 5.18 -38.03
C THR A 136 15.80 3.89 -38.85
N ALA A 137 15.58 2.75 -38.19
CA ALA A 137 15.46 1.44 -38.84
C ALA A 137 14.27 1.34 -39.83
N LEU A 138 13.17 2.04 -39.54
CA LEU A 138 11.90 1.89 -40.27
C LEU A 138 11.58 3.02 -41.26
N SER A 139 12.36 4.11 -41.26
CA SER A 139 12.11 5.31 -42.08
C SER A 139 11.86 5.03 -43.57
N GLU A 140 12.67 4.17 -44.19
CA GLU A 140 12.51 3.82 -45.62
C GLU A 140 11.26 2.95 -45.87
N THR A 141 10.94 2.03 -44.97
CA THR A 141 9.72 1.19 -45.05
C THR A 141 8.45 2.04 -45.02
N VAL A 142 8.41 3.06 -44.15
CA VAL A 142 7.27 3.98 -44.03
C VAL A 142 7.14 4.89 -45.26
N LYS A 143 8.27 5.37 -45.80
CA LYS A 143 8.33 6.11 -47.07
C LYS A 143 7.81 5.27 -48.24
N GLN A 144 8.16 3.98 -48.31
CA GLN A 144 7.66 3.07 -49.34
C GLN A 144 6.17 2.76 -49.18
N LEU A 145 5.65 2.64 -47.93
CA LEU A 145 4.21 2.51 -47.67
C LEU A 145 3.41 3.68 -48.27
N GLY A 146 3.85 4.92 -48.06
CA GLY A 146 3.21 6.10 -48.65
C GLY A 146 3.17 6.06 -50.19
N GLN A 147 4.28 5.66 -50.81
CA GLN A 147 4.36 5.46 -52.27
C GLN A 147 3.43 4.33 -52.77
N LEU A 148 3.35 3.21 -52.04
CA LEU A 148 2.52 2.06 -52.40
C LEU A 148 1.03 2.40 -52.38
N GLY A 149 0.61 3.25 -51.43
CA GLY A 149 -0.74 3.83 -51.32
C GLY A 149 -0.99 5.05 -52.20
N GLY A 150 -0.07 5.38 -53.13
CA GLY A 150 -0.28 6.42 -54.14
C GLY A 150 -0.26 7.85 -53.61
N TRP A 151 0.24 8.09 -52.39
CA TRP A 151 0.37 9.44 -51.84
C TRP A 151 1.47 10.23 -52.57
N THR A 152 1.07 11.27 -53.30
CA THR A 152 1.95 12.13 -54.11
C THR A 152 2.35 13.44 -53.42
N GLY A 153 1.91 13.64 -52.17
CA GLY A 153 2.26 14.81 -51.36
C GLY A 153 3.63 14.71 -50.69
N SER A 154 3.81 15.44 -49.58
CA SER A 154 5.04 15.33 -48.76
C SER A 154 5.19 13.92 -48.18
N THR A 155 6.42 13.40 -48.18
CA THR A 155 6.76 12.02 -47.79
C THR A 155 6.05 11.59 -46.50
N LEU A 156 5.53 10.35 -46.50
CA LEU A 156 5.03 9.71 -45.28
C LEU A 156 6.22 9.33 -44.41
N THR A 157 6.22 9.79 -43.16
CA THR A 157 7.30 9.60 -42.18
C THR A 157 6.84 8.78 -40.99
N PHE A 158 7.78 8.21 -40.23
CA PHE A 158 7.48 7.54 -38.97
C PHE A 158 6.75 8.46 -37.97
N ASN A 159 6.99 9.77 -38.01
CA ASN A 159 6.32 10.73 -37.14
C ASN A 159 4.83 10.93 -37.51
N ASP A 160 4.47 10.82 -38.79
CA ASP A 160 3.06 10.84 -39.20
C ASP A 160 2.28 9.65 -38.61
N LEU A 161 2.95 8.50 -38.48
CA LEU A 161 2.40 7.30 -37.84
C LEU A 161 2.27 7.47 -36.32
N LEU A 162 3.29 8.03 -35.65
CA LEU A 162 3.25 8.34 -34.21
C LEU A 162 2.17 9.37 -33.85
N GLN A 163 1.90 10.34 -34.74
CA GLN A 163 0.84 11.32 -34.52
C GLN A 163 -0.55 10.69 -34.64
N PHE A 164 -0.78 9.82 -35.63
CA PHE A 164 -2.02 9.07 -35.76
C PHE A 164 -2.24 8.12 -34.57
N TYR A 165 -1.18 7.45 -34.11
CA TYR A 165 -1.15 6.67 -32.87
C TYR A 165 -1.66 7.51 -31.67
N ALA A 166 -1.11 8.71 -31.48
CA ALA A 166 -1.43 9.53 -30.31
C ALA A 166 -2.86 10.09 -30.35
N GLN A 167 -3.41 10.34 -31.55
CA GLN A 167 -4.81 10.72 -31.72
C GLN A 167 -5.75 9.58 -31.28
N VAL A 168 -5.48 8.33 -31.68
CA VAL A 168 -6.26 7.16 -31.24
C VAL A 168 -6.22 7.01 -29.71
N GLU A 169 -5.06 7.22 -29.08
CA GLU A 169 -4.89 7.08 -27.64
C GLU A 169 -5.62 8.17 -26.85
N ILE A 170 -5.37 9.45 -27.17
CA ILE A 170 -5.96 10.61 -26.48
C ILE A 170 -7.49 10.55 -26.57
N GLU A 171 -8.04 10.37 -27.77
CA GLU A 171 -9.50 10.42 -27.98
C GLU A 171 -10.25 9.19 -27.44
N VAL A 172 -9.53 8.22 -26.89
CA VAL A 172 -10.05 7.05 -26.17
C VAL A 172 -9.93 7.25 -24.65
N LEU A 173 -8.80 7.79 -24.17
CA LEU A 173 -8.61 8.14 -22.76
C LEU A 173 -9.50 9.32 -22.31
N GLU A 174 -9.78 10.27 -23.20
CA GLU A 174 -10.72 11.39 -22.95
C GLU A 174 -12.19 10.94 -22.89
N ASN A 175 -12.51 9.69 -23.20
CA ASN A 175 -13.89 9.20 -23.14
C ASN A 175 -14.32 8.90 -21.69
N PRO A 176 -15.23 9.67 -21.08
CA PRO A 176 -15.51 9.58 -19.64
C PRO A 176 -16.18 8.26 -19.20
N THR A 177 -16.58 7.39 -20.14
CA THR A 177 -17.10 6.05 -19.81
C THR A 177 -16.01 4.98 -19.70
N ILE A 178 -14.76 5.25 -20.12
CA ILE A 178 -13.70 4.22 -20.20
C ILE A 178 -13.41 3.56 -18.85
N VAL A 179 -13.49 4.31 -17.75
CA VAL A 179 -13.30 3.84 -16.36
C VAL A 179 -14.33 2.78 -15.95
N PHE A 180 -15.46 2.69 -16.65
CA PHE A 180 -16.57 1.76 -16.37
C PHE A 180 -16.82 0.77 -17.52
N ALA A 181 -16.02 0.82 -18.59
CA ALA A 181 -16.24 0.04 -19.80
C ALA A 181 -15.60 -1.35 -19.70
N THR A 182 -16.31 -2.38 -20.18
CA THR A 182 -15.72 -3.71 -20.34
C THR A 182 -14.66 -3.70 -21.45
N GLN A 183 -13.72 -4.64 -21.41
CA GLN A 183 -12.69 -4.80 -22.45
C GLN A 183 -13.28 -4.89 -23.88
N ALA A 184 -14.48 -5.46 -24.03
CA ALA A 184 -15.17 -5.53 -25.31
C ALA A 184 -15.69 -4.15 -25.77
N GLU A 185 -16.23 -3.35 -24.85
CA GLU A 185 -16.65 -1.97 -25.12
C GLU A 185 -15.45 -1.07 -25.39
N VAL A 186 -14.31 -1.27 -24.70
CA VAL A 186 -13.04 -0.58 -25.00
C VAL A 186 -12.53 -0.96 -26.40
N LYS A 187 -12.50 -2.26 -26.75
CA LYS A 187 -12.13 -2.72 -28.12
C LYS A 187 -13.10 -2.18 -29.18
N GLN A 188 -14.37 -1.94 -28.84
CA GLN A 188 -15.34 -1.31 -29.75
C GLN A 188 -15.18 0.21 -29.86
N MET A 189 -14.99 0.93 -28.76
CA MET A 189 -14.71 2.38 -28.79
C MET A 189 -13.44 2.67 -29.59
N ILE A 190 -12.40 1.84 -29.49
CA ILE A 190 -11.18 1.97 -30.29
C ILE A 190 -11.42 1.63 -31.78
N LYS A 191 -12.25 0.63 -32.11
CA LYS A 191 -12.72 0.40 -33.50
C LYS A 191 -13.41 1.65 -34.05
N ASP A 192 -14.40 2.17 -33.33
CA ASP A 192 -15.21 3.32 -33.74
C ASP A 192 -14.34 4.59 -33.89
N LYS A 193 -13.35 4.77 -33.01
CA LYS A 193 -12.41 5.88 -33.07
C LYS A 193 -11.44 5.78 -34.25
N ILE A 194 -10.88 4.60 -34.53
CA ILE A 194 -10.03 4.39 -35.72
C ILE A 194 -10.85 4.56 -37.01
N ILE A 195 -12.12 4.15 -37.04
CA ILE A 195 -13.03 4.43 -38.17
C ILE A 195 -13.17 5.96 -38.38
N ALA A 196 -13.42 6.73 -37.31
CA ALA A 196 -13.54 8.19 -37.38
C ALA A 196 -12.23 8.90 -37.77
N LEU A 197 -11.07 8.37 -37.35
CA LEU A 197 -9.73 8.87 -37.70
C LEU A 197 -9.25 8.46 -39.10
N LEU A 198 -9.92 7.51 -39.74
CA LEU A 198 -9.68 7.14 -41.14
C LEU A 198 -10.69 7.76 -42.11
N ASP A 199 -11.78 8.39 -41.65
CA ASP A 199 -12.71 9.13 -42.51
C ASP A 199 -11.98 10.31 -43.21
N PRO A 200 -11.94 10.35 -44.56
CA PRO A 200 -11.25 11.42 -45.29
C PRO A 200 -12.02 12.76 -45.31
N SER A 201 -13.20 12.86 -44.69
CA SER A 201 -14.01 14.07 -44.59
C SER A 201 -13.90 14.80 -43.24
N ASN A 202 -13.34 14.16 -42.22
CA ASN A 202 -13.07 14.75 -40.90
C ASN A 202 -11.80 15.65 -40.97
N PRO A 203 -11.89 16.95 -40.63
CA PRO A 203 -10.80 17.91 -40.81
C PRO A 203 -9.62 17.75 -39.84
N ASP A 204 -9.81 17.06 -38.70
CA ASP A 204 -8.80 16.96 -37.63
C ASP A 204 -7.88 15.72 -37.79
N ASN A 205 -8.19 14.85 -38.75
CA ASN A 205 -7.44 13.63 -39.06
C ASN A 205 -6.09 13.89 -39.73
N ASN A 206 -5.09 13.03 -39.51
CA ASN A 206 -3.88 13.03 -40.36
C ASN A 206 -4.24 12.59 -41.80
N PRO A 207 -4.21 13.51 -42.79
CA PRO A 207 -4.74 13.22 -44.13
C PRO A 207 -3.85 12.25 -44.91
N LYS A 208 -2.56 12.13 -44.55
CA LYS A 208 -1.65 11.16 -45.19
C LYS A 208 -2.07 9.73 -44.87
N ILE A 209 -2.42 9.47 -43.60
CA ILE A 209 -2.74 8.13 -43.09
C ILE A 209 -4.09 7.68 -43.64
N SER A 210 -5.14 8.49 -43.47
CA SER A 210 -6.45 8.24 -44.06
C SER A 210 -6.35 7.98 -45.57
N PHE A 211 -5.63 8.81 -46.33
CA PHE A 211 -5.50 8.61 -47.78
C PHE A 211 -4.80 7.30 -48.13
N VAL A 212 -3.66 6.99 -47.50
CA VAL A 212 -2.88 5.77 -47.79
C VAL A 212 -3.66 4.52 -47.43
N PHE A 213 -4.35 4.50 -46.28
CA PHE A 213 -5.07 3.30 -45.82
C PHE A 213 -6.33 3.06 -46.65
N ASN A 214 -7.11 4.10 -46.95
CA ASN A 214 -8.29 4.01 -47.82
C ASN A 214 -7.91 3.63 -49.26
N THR A 215 -6.85 4.20 -49.83
CA THR A 215 -6.39 3.87 -51.19
C THR A 215 -5.84 2.44 -51.29
N LEU A 216 -5.35 1.89 -50.17
CA LEU A 216 -4.93 0.49 -50.06
C LEU A 216 -6.04 -0.47 -49.64
N ASP A 217 -7.29 0.01 -49.52
CA ASP A 217 -8.49 -0.79 -49.25
C ASP A 217 -8.44 -1.51 -47.87
N ILE A 218 -7.74 -0.90 -46.90
CA ILE A 218 -7.43 -1.49 -45.59
C ILE A 218 -8.64 -1.34 -44.64
N GLY A 219 -9.30 -2.45 -44.31
CA GLY A 219 -10.42 -2.45 -43.35
C GLY A 219 -9.96 -2.59 -41.90
N ILE A 220 -10.68 -1.96 -40.97
CA ILE A 220 -10.43 -2.06 -39.51
C ILE A 220 -10.40 -3.51 -39.00
N GLU A 221 -11.28 -4.38 -39.51
CA GLU A 221 -11.28 -5.81 -39.15
C GLU A 221 -10.04 -6.56 -39.70
N GLU A 222 -9.45 -6.10 -40.80
CA GLU A 222 -8.21 -6.66 -41.37
C GLU A 222 -7.00 -6.30 -40.50
N LEU A 223 -7.01 -5.11 -39.87
CA LEU A 223 -6.01 -4.70 -38.87
C LEU A 223 -6.11 -5.55 -37.61
N ILE A 224 -7.32 -5.70 -37.08
CA ILE A 224 -7.56 -6.37 -35.78
C ILE A 224 -7.37 -7.88 -35.89
N SER A 225 -7.81 -8.51 -36.98
CA SER A 225 -7.53 -9.94 -37.22
C SER A 225 -6.04 -10.23 -37.42
N THR A 226 -5.30 -9.30 -38.05
CA THR A 226 -3.83 -9.42 -38.16
C THR A 226 -3.16 -9.24 -36.79
N LYS A 227 -3.61 -8.27 -35.98
CA LYS A 227 -3.14 -8.06 -34.60
C LYS A 227 -3.27 -9.36 -33.79
N ASP A 228 -4.50 -9.84 -33.64
CA ASP A 228 -4.81 -10.96 -32.75
C ASP A 228 -4.08 -12.26 -33.18
N ALA A 229 -3.68 -12.40 -34.46
CA ALA A 229 -2.87 -13.51 -34.96
C ALA A 229 -1.36 -13.45 -34.59
N ILE A 230 -0.75 -12.26 -34.59
CA ILE A 230 0.66 -12.07 -34.22
C ILE A 230 0.87 -12.31 -32.72
N GLU A 231 -0.08 -11.85 -31.91
CA GLU A 231 -0.15 -12.09 -30.46
C GLU A 231 -0.18 -13.59 -30.14
N GLY A 232 -0.89 -14.37 -30.96
CA GLY A 232 -0.91 -15.84 -30.88
C GLY A 232 0.42 -16.52 -31.23
N SER A 233 1.26 -15.89 -32.07
CA SER A 233 2.54 -16.47 -32.52
C SER A 233 3.69 -16.28 -31.52
N VAL A 234 3.68 -15.21 -30.72
CA VAL A 234 4.75 -14.93 -29.72
C VAL A 234 4.63 -15.84 -28.48
N ASN A 235 3.46 -16.45 -28.25
CA ASN A 235 3.17 -17.26 -27.06
C ASN A 235 3.85 -18.65 -27.00
N GLY A 236 4.77 -18.97 -27.91
CA GLY A 236 5.49 -20.26 -27.96
C GLY A 236 6.36 -20.56 -26.72
N HIS A 237 6.75 -19.55 -25.95
CA HIS A 237 7.54 -19.72 -24.71
C HIS A 237 6.71 -19.59 -23.42
N ALA A 238 5.37 -19.62 -23.51
CA ALA A 238 4.49 -19.39 -22.37
C ALA A 238 4.66 -20.40 -21.23
N GLU A 239 5.07 -21.65 -21.49
CA GLU A 239 5.02 -22.73 -20.49
C GLU A 239 6.07 -22.57 -19.36
N ALA A 240 7.28 -22.10 -19.68
CA ALA A 240 8.28 -21.74 -18.68
C ALA A 240 7.87 -20.50 -17.88
N SER A 241 7.33 -19.47 -18.58
CA SER A 241 6.80 -18.26 -17.96
C SER A 241 5.63 -18.56 -17.02
N ILE A 242 4.74 -19.48 -17.38
CA ILE A 242 3.62 -19.94 -16.55
C ILE A 242 4.13 -20.77 -15.36
N ALA A 243 5.18 -21.59 -15.51
CA ALA A 243 5.77 -22.30 -14.37
C ALA A 243 6.36 -21.34 -13.33
N ILE A 244 7.07 -20.31 -13.78
CA ILE A 244 7.63 -19.24 -12.93
C ILE A 244 6.50 -18.41 -12.30
N LEU A 245 5.48 -18.02 -13.08
CA LEU A 245 4.32 -17.28 -12.59
C LEU A 245 3.52 -18.10 -11.55
N MET A 246 3.32 -19.40 -11.77
CA MET A 246 2.66 -20.30 -10.81
C MET A 246 3.47 -20.48 -9.53
N ALA A 247 4.80 -20.46 -9.60
CA ALA A 247 5.66 -20.47 -8.41
C ALA A 247 5.54 -19.14 -7.63
N GLY A 248 5.61 -17.99 -8.32
CA GLY A 248 5.43 -16.66 -7.71
C GLY A 248 4.03 -16.44 -7.14
N MET A 249 2.99 -16.93 -7.82
CA MET A 249 1.63 -16.95 -7.27
C MET A 249 1.60 -17.78 -5.98
N ARG A 250 2.11 -19.02 -5.98
CA ARG A 250 2.13 -19.87 -4.77
C ARG A 250 2.86 -19.25 -3.59
N SER A 251 3.93 -18.47 -3.80
CA SER A 251 4.68 -17.82 -2.71
C SER A 251 4.10 -16.48 -2.22
N LYS A 252 3.20 -15.83 -2.99
CA LYS A 252 2.55 -14.56 -2.62
C LYS A 252 1.01 -14.64 -2.71
N THR A 253 0.44 -15.76 -2.25
CA THR A 253 -1.01 -16.00 -2.18
C THR A 253 -1.46 -16.36 -0.75
N THR A 254 -2.57 -15.77 -0.30
CA THR A 254 -3.22 -16.04 0.99
C THR A 254 -4.64 -16.60 0.82
N PHE A 255 -5.13 -17.34 1.82
CA PHE A 255 -6.45 -17.98 1.80
C PHE A 255 -7.25 -17.62 3.04
N SER A 256 -8.55 -17.38 2.86
CA SER A 256 -9.51 -17.12 3.94
C SER A 256 -10.87 -17.75 3.61
N LEU A 257 -11.82 -17.65 4.54
CA LEU A 257 -13.23 -17.96 4.31
C LEU A 257 -14.04 -16.68 4.47
N THR A 258 -15.07 -16.48 3.65
CA THR A 258 -16.08 -15.43 3.91
C THR A 258 -16.79 -15.67 5.23
N SER A 259 -17.21 -14.59 5.90
CA SER A 259 -18.14 -14.63 7.03
C SER A 259 -19.33 -15.57 6.75
N PRO A 260 -19.65 -16.54 7.63
CA PRO A 260 -20.61 -17.59 7.29
C PRO A 260 -22.05 -17.09 7.11
N THR A 261 -22.62 -17.35 5.93
CA THR A 261 -24.02 -17.06 5.62
C THR A 261 -24.92 -18.21 6.09
N ASN A 262 -26.24 -17.97 6.12
CA ASN A 262 -27.22 -18.86 6.75
C ASN A 262 -26.84 -19.26 8.19
N ASN A 263 -26.22 -18.33 8.92
CA ASN A 263 -25.77 -18.48 10.31
C ASN A 263 -24.81 -19.68 10.51
N GLY A 264 -23.78 -19.80 9.67
CA GLY A 264 -22.80 -20.90 9.77
C GLY A 264 -23.11 -22.13 8.92
N ARG A 265 -24.22 -22.13 8.18
CA ARG A 265 -24.57 -23.22 7.26
C ARG A 265 -23.94 -23.13 5.88
N THR A 266 -23.47 -21.96 5.48
CA THR A 266 -22.87 -21.75 4.16
C THR A 266 -21.62 -20.88 4.30
N VAL A 267 -20.50 -21.29 3.68
CA VAL A 267 -19.25 -20.50 3.62
C VAL A 267 -18.69 -20.53 2.20
N TYR A 268 -18.06 -19.44 1.78
CA TYR A 268 -17.32 -19.33 0.53
C TYR A 268 -15.83 -19.18 0.83
N PRO A 269 -14.99 -20.14 0.44
CA PRO A 269 -13.54 -20.02 0.52
C PRO A 269 -12.97 -19.04 -0.53
N VAL A 270 -12.00 -18.22 -0.12
CA VAL A 270 -11.42 -17.11 -0.90
C VAL A 270 -9.91 -17.30 -1.06
N LEU A 271 -9.40 -16.92 -2.23
CA LEU A 271 -7.97 -16.77 -2.49
C LEU A 271 -7.64 -15.33 -2.89
N THR A 272 -6.50 -14.86 -2.42
CA THR A 272 -5.96 -13.54 -2.73
C THR A 272 -4.50 -13.68 -3.13
N ALA A 273 -4.12 -13.26 -4.33
CA ALA A 273 -2.74 -13.33 -4.85
C ALA A 273 -2.27 -11.92 -5.22
N LEU A 274 -1.12 -11.47 -4.69
CA LEU A 274 -0.67 -10.07 -4.81
C LEU A 274 -1.80 -9.07 -4.49
N THR A 275 -2.43 -9.26 -3.31
CA THR A 275 -3.65 -8.56 -2.81
C THR A 275 -4.92 -8.62 -3.68
N ILE A 276 -4.89 -9.21 -4.88
CA ILE A 276 -6.06 -9.35 -5.77
C ILE A 276 -6.81 -10.67 -5.52
N PRO A 277 -8.15 -10.67 -5.32
CA PRO A 277 -8.93 -11.90 -5.22
C PRO A 277 -9.00 -12.69 -6.53
N VAL A 278 -8.41 -13.89 -6.57
CA VAL A 278 -8.26 -14.71 -7.80
C VAL A 278 -9.32 -15.80 -7.95
N THR A 279 -10.47 -15.68 -7.28
CA THR A 279 -11.56 -16.68 -7.33
C THR A 279 -12.21 -16.86 -8.71
N GLY A 280 -11.79 -16.15 -9.77
CA GLY A 280 -12.25 -16.35 -11.15
C GLY A 280 -11.66 -17.56 -11.92
N PHE A 281 -10.68 -18.32 -11.39
CA PHE A 281 -9.74 -19.05 -12.29
C PHE A 281 -9.40 -20.53 -12.00
N PHE A 282 -10.08 -21.21 -11.07
CA PHE A 282 -9.80 -22.63 -10.74
C PHE A 282 -11.07 -23.49 -10.87
N THR A 283 -11.16 -24.66 -10.22
CA THR A 283 -12.39 -25.43 -9.97
C THR A 283 -12.29 -26.19 -8.66
N TRP A 284 -13.43 -26.35 -7.97
CA TRP A 284 -13.54 -27.03 -6.68
C TRP A 284 -13.89 -28.51 -6.80
N SER A 285 -13.33 -29.31 -5.88
CA SER A 285 -13.81 -30.67 -5.62
C SER A 285 -13.60 -31.05 -4.16
N LYS A 286 -14.60 -31.68 -3.55
CA LYS A 286 -14.44 -32.24 -2.21
C LYS A 286 -13.68 -33.55 -2.30
N ILE A 287 -12.47 -33.63 -1.74
CA ILE A 287 -11.62 -34.84 -1.81
C ILE A 287 -11.91 -35.78 -0.64
N SER A 288 -12.25 -35.27 0.55
CA SER A 288 -12.61 -36.06 1.73
C SER A 288 -13.48 -35.27 2.75
N GLY A 289 -13.90 -35.93 3.83
CA GLY A 289 -14.67 -35.35 4.94
C GLY A 289 -16.17 -35.68 4.97
N ASP A 290 -16.87 -35.21 6.00
CA ASP A 290 -18.22 -35.60 6.41
C ASP A 290 -19.26 -35.51 5.30
N SER A 291 -20.02 -36.56 5.03
CA SER A 291 -21.03 -36.60 3.94
C SER A 291 -22.15 -35.58 4.09
N THR A 292 -22.32 -34.98 5.28
CA THR A 292 -23.26 -33.89 5.58
C THR A 292 -22.76 -32.51 5.15
N VAL A 293 -21.50 -32.38 4.75
CA VAL A 293 -20.92 -31.18 4.14
C VAL A 293 -20.75 -31.41 2.63
N THR A 294 -21.43 -30.60 1.82
CA THR A 294 -21.34 -30.62 0.35
C THR A 294 -20.62 -29.38 -0.16
N ILE A 295 -19.99 -29.47 -1.34
CA ILE A 295 -19.38 -28.33 -2.04
C ILE A 295 -19.93 -28.16 -3.45
N ASN A 296 -20.08 -26.92 -3.90
CA ASN A 296 -20.32 -26.58 -5.30
C ASN A 296 -18.99 -26.47 -6.07
N SER A 297 -18.81 -27.29 -7.10
CA SER A 297 -17.58 -27.40 -7.90
C SER A 297 -17.17 -26.14 -8.67
N SER A 298 -18.07 -25.17 -8.83
CA SER A 298 -17.87 -23.97 -9.67
C SER A 298 -17.93 -22.65 -8.89
N THR A 299 -18.17 -22.69 -7.58
CA THR A 299 -18.17 -21.51 -6.70
C THR A 299 -17.41 -21.71 -5.41
N GLY A 300 -17.18 -22.96 -4.99
CA GLY A 300 -16.54 -23.29 -3.71
C GLY A 300 -17.49 -23.28 -2.54
N GLU A 301 -18.76 -22.94 -2.77
CA GLU A 301 -19.79 -22.87 -1.75
C GLU A 301 -19.87 -24.19 -1.00
N LEU A 302 -19.44 -24.15 0.26
CA LEU A 302 -19.61 -25.22 1.21
C LEU A 302 -20.95 -25.04 1.91
N THR A 303 -21.76 -26.10 1.94
CA THR A 303 -23.04 -26.12 2.65
C THR A 303 -23.12 -27.29 3.62
N LEU A 304 -23.56 -26.99 4.85
CA LEU A 304 -23.74 -27.93 5.94
C LEU A 304 -25.23 -28.35 6.06
N SER A 305 -25.50 -29.64 5.88
CA SER A 305 -26.84 -30.24 5.93
C SER A 305 -27.64 -29.80 7.15
N SER A 306 -28.89 -29.40 6.91
CA SER A 306 -29.87 -28.97 7.93
C SER A 306 -30.11 -30.01 9.03
N SER A 307 -29.80 -31.29 8.78
CA SER A 307 -29.84 -32.38 9.75
C SER A 307 -28.69 -32.38 10.79
N THR A 308 -27.71 -31.47 10.67
CA THR A 308 -26.52 -31.40 11.54
C THR A 308 -26.22 -29.99 12.02
N SER A 309 -25.54 -29.87 13.15
CA SER A 309 -25.04 -28.60 13.71
C SER A 309 -23.59 -28.28 13.30
N SER A 310 -22.81 -29.26 12.85
CA SER A 310 -21.40 -29.08 12.44
C SER A 310 -20.94 -30.18 11.49
N GLY A 311 -19.81 -29.95 10.80
CA GLY A 311 -19.12 -30.94 9.96
C GLY A 311 -17.83 -30.40 9.32
N SER A 312 -16.99 -31.29 8.78
CA SER A 312 -15.66 -30.98 8.22
C SER A 312 -15.48 -31.51 6.79
N ALA A 313 -14.77 -30.78 5.93
CA ALA A 313 -14.51 -31.16 4.53
C ALA A 313 -13.21 -30.60 3.94
N VAL A 314 -12.68 -31.30 2.94
CA VAL A 314 -11.43 -31.00 2.20
C VAL A 314 -11.78 -30.58 0.76
N ILE A 315 -11.34 -29.41 0.26
CA ILE A 315 -12.02 -28.62 -0.83
C ILE A 315 -11.17 -27.94 -1.99
N ARG A 316 -10.90 -28.59 -3.14
CA ARG A 316 -9.64 -28.40 -3.93
C ARG A 316 -9.57 -27.22 -4.89
N ALA A 317 -8.42 -26.52 -4.97
CA ALA A 317 -8.06 -25.73 -6.16
C ALA A 317 -7.42 -26.56 -7.24
N MET A 318 -7.99 -26.53 -8.44
CA MET A 318 -7.28 -26.86 -9.67
C MET A 318 -7.46 -25.72 -10.68
N VAL A 319 -6.38 -25.01 -11.06
CA VAL A 319 -6.43 -24.02 -12.15
C VAL A 319 -7.01 -24.72 -13.37
N ASN A 320 -8.13 -24.20 -13.86
CA ASN A 320 -8.88 -24.83 -14.93
C ASN A 320 -8.96 -23.85 -16.11
N ILE A 321 -8.26 -24.22 -17.17
CA ILE A 321 -8.37 -23.56 -18.48
C ILE A 321 -8.90 -24.65 -19.43
N PRO A 322 -10.24 -24.85 -19.50
CA PRO A 322 -10.82 -25.88 -20.35
C PRO A 322 -10.40 -25.69 -21.81
N GLY A 323 -10.25 -26.79 -22.54
CA GLY A 323 -9.73 -26.76 -23.92
C GLY A 323 -8.22 -26.55 -24.05
N LYS A 324 -7.51 -26.14 -22.98
CA LYS A 324 -6.03 -26.02 -22.94
C LYS A 324 -5.37 -27.06 -22.06
N TRP A 325 -5.85 -27.29 -20.83
CA TRP A 325 -5.27 -28.27 -19.89
C TRP A 325 -6.26 -29.37 -19.55
N SER A 326 -6.04 -30.58 -20.08
CA SER A 326 -6.96 -31.72 -19.96
C SER A 326 -7.08 -32.35 -18.56
N HIS A 327 -6.24 -31.93 -17.60
CA HIS A 327 -6.22 -32.48 -16.23
C HIS A 327 -6.20 -31.41 -15.13
N GLY A 328 -6.15 -30.11 -15.46
CA GLY A 328 -5.99 -28.99 -14.51
C GLY A 328 -4.64 -28.96 -13.79
N GLN A 329 -4.35 -27.87 -13.06
CA GLN A 329 -3.12 -27.73 -12.25
C GLN A 329 -3.46 -27.42 -10.79
N ILE A 330 -3.06 -28.29 -9.85
CA ILE A 330 -3.36 -28.12 -8.42
C ILE A 330 -2.60 -26.91 -7.88
N LEU A 331 -3.26 -26.02 -7.12
CA LEU A 331 -2.57 -24.90 -6.49
C LEU A 331 -2.10 -25.19 -5.04
N TYR A 332 -2.77 -26.07 -4.26
CA TYR A 332 -2.88 -25.91 -2.78
C TYR A 332 -3.58 -27.12 -2.03
N ASP A 333 -3.18 -27.63 -0.81
CA ASP A 333 -3.77 -28.84 -0.07
C ASP A 333 -4.35 -28.94 1.52
N ARG A 334 -5.67 -28.66 1.94
CA ARG A 334 -6.39 -28.12 3.21
C ARG A 334 -7.59 -29.00 3.65
N THR A 335 -8.01 -28.80 4.92
CA THR A 335 -9.38 -28.95 5.49
C THR A 335 -10.12 -27.62 5.78
N VAL A 336 -11.46 -27.62 5.84
CA VAL A 336 -12.36 -26.57 6.37
C VAL A 336 -13.43 -27.17 7.31
N ASN A 337 -13.75 -26.46 8.40
CA ASN A 337 -14.75 -26.84 9.39
C ASN A 337 -15.95 -25.88 9.38
N MET A 338 -17.17 -26.39 9.61
CA MET A 338 -18.42 -25.61 9.65
C MET A 338 -19.24 -25.90 10.92
N ALA A 339 -19.92 -24.88 11.45
CA ALA A 339 -20.86 -25.00 12.58
C ALA A 339 -21.99 -23.96 12.49
N TYR A 340 -23.22 -24.33 12.86
CA TYR A 340 -24.43 -23.51 12.72
C TYR A 340 -24.92 -22.89 14.04
N VAL A 341 -25.16 -21.57 14.05
CA VAL A 341 -25.52 -20.76 15.23
C VAL A 341 -26.60 -19.73 14.86
N ALA A 342 -27.86 -19.95 15.25
CA ALA A 342 -29.02 -19.16 14.79
C ALA A 342 -29.03 -17.67 15.24
N PRO A 343 -29.74 -16.75 14.54
CA PRO A 343 -29.46 -15.30 14.58
C PRO A 343 -30.45 -14.45 15.40
N SER A 344 -30.08 -13.19 15.67
CA SER A 344 -30.89 -12.12 16.29
C SER A 344 -30.96 -10.84 15.40
N THR A 345 -31.85 -9.89 15.71
CA THR A 345 -32.39 -8.91 14.72
C THR A 345 -31.79 -7.48 14.71
N PRO A 346 -31.66 -6.76 13.55
CA PRO A 346 -30.82 -5.53 13.40
C PRO A 346 -31.50 -4.28 12.74
N THR A 347 -30.73 -3.18 12.51
CA THR A 347 -31.07 -1.95 11.71
C THR A 347 -29.79 -1.19 11.19
N PRO A 348 -29.82 -0.20 10.23
CA PRO A 348 -28.85 -0.15 9.09
C PRO A 348 -28.07 1.18 8.74
N THR A 349 -27.29 1.17 7.63
CA THR A 349 -26.32 2.18 7.03
C THR A 349 -26.80 2.75 5.63
N PRO A 350 -26.06 3.39 4.63
CA PRO A 350 -24.61 3.43 4.21
C PRO A 350 -24.03 4.77 3.56
N THR A 351 -22.96 4.66 2.72
CA THR A 351 -22.05 5.63 2.01
C THR A 351 -22.47 6.00 0.53
N PRO A 352 -21.77 6.82 -0.38
CA PRO A 352 -20.34 6.81 -0.82
C PRO A 352 -19.69 8.12 -1.45
N THR A 353 -18.64 7.98 -2.31
CA THR A 353 -17.63 8.93 -2.90
C THR A 353 -17.95 9.54 -4.32
N PRO A 354 -17.19 10.53 -4.90
CA PRO A 354 -16.08 10.26 -5.89
C PRO A 354 -14.94 11.37 -6.03
N THR A 355 -14.35 11.56 -7.24
CA THR A 355 -13.08 12.27 -7.69
C THR A 355 -13.33 13.54 -8.60
N PRO A 356 -12.40 14.26 -9.34
CA PRO A 356 -11.00 14.00 -9.86
C PRO A 356 -9.97 15.19 -9.97
N THR A 357 -8.93 15.05 -10.84
CA THR A 357 -7.68 15.85 -11.19
C THR A 357 -7.88 16.94 -12.31
N PRO A 358 -6.88 17.65 -12.97
CA PRO A 358 -5.41 17.44 -13.23
C PRO A 358 -4.45 18.69 -13.19
N ASP A 359 -3.38 18.75 -14.05
CA ASP A 359 -2.00 19.23 -13.70
C ASP A 359 -1.33 20.34 -14.58
N PRO A 360 -0.18 20.93 -14.14
CA PRO A 360 1.01 21.07 -15.02
C PRO A 360 2.43 21.05 -14.35
N VAL A 361 3.36 20.29 -14.94
CA VAL A 361 4.87 20.28 -14.91
C VAL A 361 5.65 20.68 -13.63
N ASP A 362 6.54 19.76 -13.20
CA ASP A 362 7.26 19.73 -11.91
C ASP A 362 8.50 20.62 -11.72
N PRO A 363 8.90 20.82 -10.45
CA PRO A 363 10.29 21.02 -10.05
C PRO A 363 10.79 19.99 -9.02
N ILE A 364 11.65 19.05 -9.45
CA ILE A 364 12.61 18.26 -8.62
C ILE A 364 11.94 17.19 -7.70
N PRO A 365 12.45 15.94 -7.65
CA PRO A 365 11.64 14.79 -7.20
C PRO A 365 11.31 14.78 -5.71
N THR A 366 10.08 14.35 -5.41
CA THR A 366 9.67 13.85 -4.09
C THR A 366 10.44 12.55 -3.76
N PRO A 367 11.15 12.46 -2.62
CA PRO A 367 11.70 11.20 -2.14
C PRO A 367 10.58 10.30 -1.58
N ILE A 368 10.02 9.48 -2.47
CA ILE A 368 9.01 8.44 -2.21
C ILE A 368 9.32 7.30 -3.20
N ASP A 369 9.56 6.05 -2.81
CA ASP A 369 9.71 5.50 -1.46
C ASP A 369 10.85 4.47 -1.45
N ASP A 370 11.75 4.62 -0.49
CA ASP A 370 12.82 3.67 -0.14
C ASP A 370 12.78 3.33 1.38
N ARG A 371 11.99 4.04 2.20
CA ARG A 371 12.01 3.94 3.68
C ARG A 371 10.84 3.17 4.25
N GLU A 372 9.66 3.25 3.65
CA GLU A 372 8.52 2.42 4.06
C GLU A 372 8.84 0.94 3.79
N ALA A 373 9.48 0.65 2.65
CA ALA A 373 10.07 -0.66 2.36
C ALA A 373 11.02 -1.18 3.47
N VAL A 374 11.90 -0.32 3.99
CA VAL A 374 12.84 -0.68 5.08
C VAL A 374 12.15 -0.85 6.42
N VAL A 375 11.18 0.01 6.76
CA VAL A 375 10.34 -0.16 7.94
C VAL A 375 9.60 -1.49 7.89
N ASN A 376 9.01 -1.84 6.75
CA ASN A 376 8.29 -3.09 6.54
C ASN A 376 9.21 -4.33 6.61
N GLU A 377 10.40 -4.29 6.00
CA GLU A 377 11.39 -5.38 6.09
C GLU A 377 11.90 -5.57 7.53
N ILE A 378 12.17 -4.47 8.26
CA ILE A 378 12.55 -4.52 9.67
C ILE A 378 11.39 -5.04 10.53
N GLU A 379 10.14 -4.65 10.28
CA GLU A 379 8.97 -5.21 10.97
C GLU A 379 8.83 -6.72 10.71
N GLU A 380 8.96 -7.20 9.46
CA GLU A 380 8.90 -8.64 9.13
C GLU A 380 10.04 -9.43 9.80
N LEU A 381 11.28 -8.92 9.76
CA LEU A 381 12.45 -9.53 10.40
C LEU A 381 12.41 -9.49 11.95
N SER A 382 11.73 -8.49 12.52
CA SER A 382 11.61 -8.32 13.98
C SER A 382 10.42 -9.10 14.58
N THR A 383 9.56 -9.71 13.76
CA THR A 383 8.33 -10.36 14.23
C THR A 383 8.51 -11.82 14.58
N VAL A 384 8.31 -12.14 15.86
CA VAL A 384 8.22 -13.50 16.40
C VAL A 384 6.75 -13.83 16.67
N ASP A 385 6.22 -14.81 15.96
CA ASP A 385 4.90 -15.41 16.23
C ASP A 385 4.98 -16.24 17.52
N VAL A 386 4.34 -15.74 18.57
CA VAL A 386 4.18 -16.40 19.87
C VAL A 386 2.74 -16.84 20.12
N SER A 387 1.87 -16.81 19.10
CA SER A 387 0.46 -17.22 19.20
C SER A 387 0.29 -18.70 19.60
N GLY A 388 1.28 -19.54 19.30
CA GLY A 388 1.35 -20.95 19.73
C GLY A 388 1.56 -21.14 21.24
N GLU A 389 2.16 -20.15 21.92
CA GLU A 389 2.47 -20.19 23.35
C GLU A 389 1.35 -19.60 24.24
N VAL A 390 0.21 -19.26 23.64
CA VAL A 390 -0.96 -18.72 24.34
C VAL A 390 -1.81 -19.84 24.94
N THR A 391 -1.96 -19.84 26.27
CA THR A 391 -2.86 -20.77 26.98
C THR A 391 -4.07 -20.03 27.53
N VAL A 392 -5.29 -20.56 27.34
CA VAL A 392 -6.53 -19.89 27.80
C VAL A 392 -7.21 -20.71 28.89
N VAL A 393 -7.34 -20.13 30.10
CA VAL A 393 -7.91 -20.76 31.29
C VAL A 393 -8.94 -19.82 31.93
N ASN A 394 -10.17 -20.30 32.11
CA ASN A 394 -11.28 -19.54 32.73
C ASN A 394 -11.63 -18.18 32.08
N GLY A 395 -11.19 -17.92 30.84
CA GLY A 395 -11.39 -16.65 30.14
C GLY A 395 -10.22 -15.67 30.23
N VAL A 396 -9.17 -16.00 30.99
CA VAL A 396 -7.87 -15.34 30.93
C VAL A 396 -6.99 -16.11 29.96
N ALA A 397 -6.28 -15.41 29.08
CA ALA A 397 -5.21 -15.96 28.26
C ALA A 397 -3.86 -15.56 28.88
N THR A 398 -2.93 -16.49 29.00
CA THR A 398 -1.57 -16.24 29.51
C THR A 398 -0.57 -16.76 28.50
N VAL A 399 0.40 -15.92 28.10
CA VAL A 399 1.48 -16.29 27.18
C VAL A 399 2.63 -16.95 27.94
N ASN A 400 3.18 -18.04 27.41
CA ASN A 400 4.33 -18.75 27.96
C ASN A 400 5.57 -18.52 27.07
N LEU A 401 6.20 -17.35 27.17
CA LEU A 401 7.38 -17.02 26.37
C LEU A 401 8.59 -17.89 26.74
N ASP A 402 9.25 -18.50 25.75
CA ASP A 402 10.61 -19.03 25.93
C ASP A 402 11.63 -17.91 25.73
N SER A 403 11.91 -17.19 26.81
CA SER A 403 12.90 -16.12 26.83
C SER A 403 14.30 -16.59 26.44
N VAL A 404 14.66 -17.87 26.58
CA VAL A 404 16.00 -18.35 26.19
C VAL A 404 16.12 -18.38 24.66
N ASP A 405 15.05 -18.80 23.97
CA ASP A 405 15.00 -18.76 22.51
C ASP A 405 14.95 -17.30 22.01
N LEU A 406 14.05 -16.46 22.55
CA LEU A 406 13.93 -15.04 22.20
C LEU A 406 15.27 -14.29 22.36
N ILE A 407 15.97 -14.48 23.49
CA ILE A 407 17.28 -13.85 23.75
C ILE A 407 18.32 -14.29 22.70
N SER A 408 18.24 -15.51 22.17
CA SER A 408 19.14 -15.99 21.13
C SER A 408 18.93 -15.32 19.77
N GLN A 409 17.72 -14.80 19.52
CA GLN A 409 17.36 -14.11 18.27
C GLN A 409 17.75 -12.61 18.28
N LEU A 410 17.80 -11.97 19.47
CA LEU A 410 18.02 -10.52 19.62
C LEU A 410 19.21 -9.98 18.82
N GLN A 411 20.38 -10.64 18.87
CA GLN A 411 21.57 -10.15 18.17
C GLN A 411 21.38 -10.18 16.64
N ALA A 412 20.69 -11.19 16.09
CA ALA A 412 20.46 -11.28 14.65
C ALA A 412 19.49 -10.19 14.16
N ILE A 413 18.47 -9.86 14.97
CA ILE A 413 17.52 -8.77 14.69
C ILE A 413 18.21 -7.40 14.81
N HIS A 414 19.06 -7.20 15.82
CA HIS A 414 19.90 -6.00 15.94
C HIS A 414 20.82 -5.82 14.72
N ASP A 415 21.64 -6.83 14.40
CA ASP A 415 22.62 -6.76 13.31
C ASP A 415 21.93 -6.53 11.95
N ALA A 416 20.77 -7.14 11.72
CA ALA A 416 19.95 -6.89 10.53
C ALA A 416 19.40 -5.44 10.50
N THR A 417 18.95 -4.91 11.64
CA THR A 417 18.44 -3.54 11.77
C THR A 417 19.56 -2.50 11.59
N GLU A 418 20.77 -2.77 12.09
CA GLU A 418 21.94 -1.91 11.88
C GLU A 418 22.32 -1.87 10.40
N ILE A 419 22.41 -3.03 9.72
CA ILE A 419 22.68 -3.13 8.28
C ILE A 419 21.58 -2.44 7.44
N LEU A 420 20.31 -2.56 7.82
CA LEU A 420 19.18 -1.93 7.12
C LEU A 420 19.08 -0.41 7.38
N ASN A 421 19.63 0.10 8.48
CA ASN A 421 19.81 1.54 8.66
C ASN A 421 21.07 2.05 7.91
N GLU A 422 22.20 1.34 7.95
CA GLU A 422 23.44 1.71 7.24
C GLU A 422 23.25 1.75 5.71
N SER A 423 22.50 0.81 5.14
CA SER A 423 22.27 0.74 3.69
C SER A 423 21.42 1.89 3.14
N PHE A 424 20.80 2.68 4.02
CA PHE A 424 19.96 3.84 3.71
C PHE A 424 20.51 5.13 4.36
N ASP A 425 21.85 5.25 4.49
CA ASP A 425 22.57 6.41 5.05
C ASP A 425 22.31 7.73 4.28
N ASN A 426 21.12 8.27 4.51
CA ASN A 426 20.76 9.67 4.33
C ASN A 426 20.77 10.31 5.73
N PRO A 427 21.88 10.97 6.12
CA PRO A 427 22.09 11.43 7.49
C PRO A 427 21.16 12.59 7.94
N GLU A 428 20.18 12.99 7.12
CA GLU A 428 19.07 13.86 7.51
C GLU A 428 17.75 13.13 7.83
N THR A 429 17.59 11.86 7.41
CA THR A 429 16.40 11.04 7.74
C THR A 429 16.48 10.41 9.12
N ARG A 430 15.34 9.97 9.67
CA ARG A 430 15.32 9.22 10.94
C ARG A 430 15.39 7.72 10.69
N ASP A 431 16.39 7.10 11.32
CA ASP A 431 16.55 5.67 11.59
C ASP A 431 15.21 4.98 11.92
N VAL A 432 15.14 3.70 11.57
CA VAL A 432 14.13 2.78 12.09
C VAL A 432 14.63 2.25 13.43
N PRO A 433 13.84 2.37 14.53
CA PRO A 433 14.26 1.94 15.86
C PRO A 433 14.45 0.42 15.92
N THR A 434 15.47 -0.03 16.65
CA THR A 434 15.71 -1.47 16.84
C THR A 434 14.61 -2.03 17.73
N GLN A 435 13.81 -2.96 17.19
CA GLN A 435 12.62 -3.46 17.86
C GLN A 435 12.50 -4.98 17.84
N LEU A 436 11.86 -5.54 18.87
CA LEU A 436 11.38 -6.92 18.89
C LEU A 436 9.85 -6.87 18.88
N ILE A 437 9.20 -7.60 17.97
CA ILE A 437 7.74 -7.63 17.84
C ILE A 437 7.25 -9.02 18.23
N LEU A 438 6.46 -9.11 19.30
CA LEU A 438 5.79 -10.34 19.73
C LEU A 438 4.36 -10.34 19.20
N ASP A 439 4.05 -11.17 18.20
CA ASP A 439 2.67 -11.36 17.73
C ASP A 439 2.00 -12.54 18.43
N LEU A 440 1.01 -12.22 19.26
CA LEU A 440 0.17 -13.19 19.97
C LEU A 440 -1.04 -13.63 19.11
N GLY A 441 -1.22 -13.04 17.93
CA GLY A 441 -2.29 -13.33 17.00
C GLY A 441 -3.68 -12.92 17.52
N ASN A 442 -4.68 -13.74 17.24
CA ASN A 442 -6.08 -13.48 17.59
C ASN A 442 -6.54 -14.37 18.76
N ILE A 443 -6.62 -13.78 19.95
CA ILE A 443 -6.98 -14.45 21.21
C ILE A 443 -8.45 -14.16 21.57
N ILE A 444 -9.26 -15.20 21.65
CA ILE A 444 -10.63 -15.12 22.21
C ILE A 444 -10.56 -15.30 23.73
N SER A 445 -10.49 -14.18 24.46
CA SER A 445 -10.45 -14.11 25.93
C SER A 445 -11.14 -12.85 26.44
N THR A 446 -11.37 -12.74 27.75
CA THR A 446 -11.78 -11.48 28.39
C THR A 446 -10.59 -10.69 28.94
N SER A 447 -9.45 -11.35 29.19
CA SER A 447 -8.19 -10.72 29.57
C SER A 447 -7.02 -11.49 28.98
N VAL A 448 -5.97 -10.79 28.55
CA VAL A 448 -4.68 -11.34 28.14
C VAL A 448 -3.60 -10.87 29.11
N GLU A 449 -2.88 -11.80 29.71
CA GLU A 449 -1.73 -11.59 30.60
C GLU A 449 -0.45 -11.97 29.86
N ILE A 450 0.48 -11.03 29.80
CA ILE A 450 1.70 -11.11 28.99
C ILE A 450 2.90 -10.91 29.93
N PRO A 451 3.41 -12.00 30.53
CA PRO A 451 4.58 -11.93 31.42
C PRO A 451 5.86 -11.78 30.59
N LEU A 452 6.67 -10.79 30.96
CA LEU A 452 8.00 -10.50 30.43
C LEU A 452 8.99 -10.61 31.59
N ASP A 453 9.85 -11.62 31.59
CA ASP A 453 10.83 -11.75 32.68
C ASP A 453 11.95 -10.71 32.58
N ALA A 454 12.58 -10.44 33.72
CA ALA A 454 13.64 -9.45 33.82
C ALA A 454 14.86 -9.76 32.93
N ALA A 455 15.12 -11.03 32.60
CA ALA A 455 16.27 -11.42 31.79
C ALA A 455 16.07 -11.14 30.30
N LEU A 456 14.85 -11.32 29.77
CA LEU A 456 14.48 -10.89 28.42
C LEU A 456 14.60 -9.37 28.28
N LEU A 457 14.14 -8.62 29.28
CA LEU A 457 14.20 -7.15 29.31
C LEU A 457 15.64 -6.63 29.44
N GLU A 458 16.44 -7.20 30.35
CA GLU A 458 17.88 -6.89 30.50
C GLU A 458 18.65 -7.22 29.22
N ALA A 459 18.37 -8.35 28.58
CA ALA A 459 19.02 -8.75 27.34
C ALA A 459 18.66 -7.84 26.16
N ALA A 460 17.38 -7.50 25.97
CA ALA A 460 16.95 -6.57 24.92
C ALA A 460 17.56 -5.17 25.13
N ALA A 461 17.55 -4.66 26.37
CA ALA A 461 18.21 -3.41 26.73
C ALA A 461 19.74 -3.45 26.48
N SER A 462 20.39 -4.57 26.80
CA SER A 462 21.84 -4.77 26.59
C SER A 462 22.22 -4.94 25.13
N ALA A 463 21.31 -5.47 24.31
CA ALA A 463 21.44 -5.62 22.86
C ALA A 463 20.97 -4.35 22.10
N GLY A 464 20.73 -3.23 22.77
CA GLY A 464 20.45 -1.95 22.12
C GLY A 464 19.03 -1.79 21.55
N PHE A 465 18.05 -2.57 22.00
CA PHE A 465 16.66 -2.45 21.53
C PHE A 465 15.99 -1.20 22.10
N ASP A 466 15.51 -0.34 21.22
CA ASP A 466 14.67 0.82 21.56
C ASP A 466 13.29 0.37 22.06
N LEU A 467 12.70 -0.62 21.38
CA LEU A 467 11.28 -1.00 21.56
C LEU A 467 11.08 -2.51 21.69
N LEU A 468 10.18 -2.89 22.59
CA LEU A 468 9.49 -4.17 22.60
C LEU A 468 8.03 -3.91 22.22
N LYS A 469 7.64 -4.33 21.01
CA LYS A 469 6.29 -4.20 20.46
C LYS A 469 5.52 -5.48 20.75
N ILE A 470 4.28 -5.35 21.19
CA ILE A 470 3.38 -6.46 21.52
C ILE A 470 2.12 -6.30 20.69
N MET A 471 1.77 -7.32 19.90
CA MET A 471 0.62 -7.34 19.01
C MET A 471 -0.39 -8.40 19.43
N VAL A 472 -1.66 -8.03 19.60
CA VAL A 472 -2.73 -8.96 20.01
C VAL A 472 -4.11 -8.46 19.58
N ASN A 473 -4.90 -9.28 18.88
CA ASN A 473 -6.22 -8.89 18.36
C ASN A 473 -6.20 -7.60 17.50
N GLY A 474 -5.06 -7.24 16.92
CA GLY A 474 -4.86 -5.98 16.19
C GLY A 474 -4.65 -4.73 17.08
N LEU A 475 -4.61 -4.88 18.41
CA LEU A 475 -4.01 -3.89 19.30
C LEU A 475 -2.49 -3.98 19.20
N MET A 476 -1.80 -2.85 19.34
CA MET A 476 -0.34 -2.82 19.48
C MET A 476 0.10 -1.95 20.65
N PHE A 477 1.14 -2.38 21.35
CA PHE A 477 1.75 -1.67 22.49
C PHE A 477 3.25 -1.62 22.28
N THR A 478 3.91 -0.50 22.60
CA THR A 478 5.38 -0.44 22.64
C THR A 478 5.87 -0.13 24.05
N LEU A 479 6.74 -0.99 24.57
CA LEU A 479 7.48 -0.78 25.81
C LEU A 479 8.92 -0.42 25.45
N THR A 480 9.58 0.43 26.24
CA THR A 480 11.03 0.66 26.11
C THR A 480 11.76 -0.27 27.09
N PRO A 481 12.57 -1.26 26.63
CA PRO A 481 13.18 -2.25 27.54
C PRO A 481 14.00 -1.62 28.68
N THR A 482 14.71 -0.52 28.40
CA THR A 482 15.54 0.20 29.39
C THR A 482 14.77 0.87 30.54
N GLU A 483 13.43 0.86 30.54
CA GLU A 483 12.63 1.36 31.67
C GLU A 483 12.28 0.27 32.70
N PHE A 484 12.53 -1.01 32.41
CA PHE A 484 12.09 -2.15 33.22
C PHE A 484 13.30 -3.00 33.66
N THR A 485 13.34 -3.36 34.95
CA THR A 485 14.49 -4.09 35.57
C THR A 485 14.06 -5.23 36.50
N GLU A 486 12.76 -5.50 36.57
CA GLU A 486 12.14 -6.61 37.30
C GLU A 486 11.07 -7.25 36.41
N ASP A 487 10.62 -8.47 36.76
CA ASP A 487 9.58 -9.19 36.02
C ASP A 487 8.33 -8.30 35.84
N THR A 488 7.92 -8.15 34.59
CA THR A 488 6.92 -7.17 34.14
C THR A 488 5.77 -7.87 33.43
N THR A 489 4.55 -7.75 33.95
CA THR A 489 3.34 -8.34 33.33
C THR A 489 2.43 -7.24 32.81
N LEU A 490 2.19 -7.23 31.50
CA LEU A 490 1.16 -6.43 30.84
C LEU A 490 -0.16 -7.22 30.82
N THR A 491 -1.23 -6.59 31.27
CA THR A 491 -2.58 -7.16 31.28
C THR A 491 -3.51 -6.29 30.44
N ILE A 492 -4.23 -6.93 29.51
CA ILE A 492 -5.15 -6.30 28.55
C ILE A 492 -6.54 -6.93 28.74
N THR A 493 -7.48 -6.19 29.31
CA THR A 493 -8.88 -6.64 29.52
C THR A 493 -9.83 -6.02 28.50
N ASP A 494 -10.67 -6.83 27.85
CA ASP A 494 -11.81 -6.35 27.05
C ASP A 494 -12.96 -5.98 28.00
N VAL A 495 -13.20 -4.67 28.12
CA VAL A 495 -14.16 -4.09 29.05
C VAL A 495 -15.53 -3.95 28.37
N PRO A 496 -16.63 -4.37 29.01
CA PRO A 496 -17.97 -4.27 28.43
C PRO A 496 -18.28 -2.87 27.89
N SER A 497 -18.67 -2.79 26.61
CA SER A 497 -18.92 -1.54 25.87
C SER A 497 -19.92 -0.58 26.53
N SER A 498 -20.74 -1.09 27.47
CA SER A 498 -21.54 -0.29 28.40
C SER A 498 -20.76 0.79 29.14
N VAL A 499 -19.47 0.58 29.43
CA VAL A 499 -18.62 1.57 30.12
C VAL A 499 -18.45 2.82 29.25
N ALA A 500 -18.18 2.66 27.95
CA ALA A 500 -18.12 3.79 27.03
C ALA A 500 -19.50 4.40 26.77
N THR A 501 -20.57 3.62 26.59
CA THR A 501 -21.92 4.18 26.33
C THR A 501 -22.54 4.87 27.55
N ASN A 502 -22.07 4.57 28.77
CA ASN A 502 -22.41 5.35 29.96
C ASN A 502 -21.66 6.69 29.98
N ALA A 503 -20.40 6.71 29.55
CA ALA A 503 -19.54 7.88 29.55
C ALA A 503 -19.73 8.84 28.35
N THR A 504 -20.35 8.39 27.25
CA THR A 504 -20.52 9.22 26.05
C THR A 504 -21.73 8.86 25.18
N ASN A 505 -22.20 9.86 24.42
CA ASN A 505 -23.13 9.70 23.30
C ASN A 505 -22.43 9.84 21.92
N LYS A 506 -21.08 9.90 21.88
CA LYS A 506 -20.31 9.93 20.63
C LYS A 506 -20.36 8.57 19.92
N ASN A 507 -20.13 8.53 18.60
CA ASN A 507 -19.96 7.27 17.91
C ASN A 507 -18.68 6.57 18.41
N ILE A 508 -18.80 5.34 18.89
CA ILE A 508 -17.68 4.49 19.33
C ILE A 508 -17.18 3.65 18.15
N ALA A 509 -15.85 3.56 18.01
CA ALA A 509 -15.16 2.92 16.88
C ALA A 509 -14.21 1.77 17.30
N SER A 510 -14.23 1.33 18.56
CA SER A 510 -13.49 0.17 19.06
C SER A 510 -14.24 -0.50 20.22
N ASN A 511 -13.78 -1.66 20.69
CA ASN A 511 -14.08 -2.11 22.05
C ASN A 511 -13.44 -1.14 23.07
N VAL A 512 -13.86 -1.26 24.35
CA VAL A 512 -13.18 -0.58 25.45
C VAL A 512 -12.11 -1.53 25.96
N PHE A 513 -10.86 -1.10 26.01
CA PHE A 513 -9.78 -1.92 26.56
C PHE A 513 -9.23 -1.26 27.83
N ARG A 514 -9.16 -2.04 28.91
CA ARG A 514 -8.36 -1.68 30.07
C ARG A 514 -6.96 -2.25 29.90
N PHE A 515 -5.99 -1.41 30.23
CA PHE A 515 -4.61 -1.83 30.39
C PHE A 515 -4.22 -1.70 31.85
N GLU A 516 -3.47 -2.67 32.33
CA GLU A 516 -2.88 -2.76 33.66
C GLU A 516 -1.44 -3.27 33.48
N LEU A 517 -0.49 -2.79 34.28
CA LEU A 517 0.90 -3.25 34.25
C LEU A 517 1.38 -3.46 35.67
N THR A 518 2.10 -4.55 35.90
CA THR A 518 2.85 -4.76 37.13
C THR A 518 4.33 -4.94 36.85
N VAL A 519 5.20 -4.40 37.71
CA VAL A 519 6.65 -4.55 37.68
C VAL A 519 7.08 -5.00 39.07
N GLY A 520 7.80 -6.12 39.18
CA GLY A 520 8.08 -6.76 40.47
C GLY A 520 6.81 -7.20 41.24
N GLY A 521 5.67 -7.31 40.54
CA GLY A 521 4.34 -7.52 41.13
C GLY A 521 3.68 -6.27 41.72
N VAL A 522 4.23 -5.07 41.50
CA VAL A 522 3.66 -3.78 41.92
C VAL A 522 3.00 -3.08 40.73
N GLU A 523 1.77 -2.58 40.91
CA GLU A 523 1.02 -1.87 39.87
C GLU A 523 1.69 -0.55 39.46
N VAL A 524 1.87 -0.35 38.15
CA VAL A 524 2.47 0.87 37.56
C VAL A 524 1.40 1.66 36.82
N SER A 525 1.01 2.81 37.40
CA SER A 525 -0.05 3.68 36.86
C SER A 525 0.45 4.84 35.98
N GLN A 526 1.76 5.13 36.00
CA GLN A 526 2.40 6.15 35.15
C GLN A 526 3.79 5.70 34.65
N PHE A 527 4.21 6.25 33.51
CA PHE A 527 5.50 5.96 32.85
C PHE A 527 6.41 7.19 32.79
N ALA A 528 7.73 6.96 32.78
CA ALA A 528 8.72 8.02 32.64
C ALA A 528 8.78 8.55 31.20
N LYS A 529 8.78 7.65 30.20
CA LYS A 529 8.51 7.96 28.79
C LYS A 529 7.07 7.57 28.41
N PRO A 530 6.39 8.28 27.49
CA PRO A 530 5.14 7.81 26.92
C PRO A 530 5.33 6.56 26.06
N ILE A 531 4.55 5.52 26.32
CA ILE A 531 4.43 4.31 25.50
C ILE A 531 3.44 4.55 24.34
N ALA A 532 3.65 3.94 23.16
CA ALA A 532 2.66 4.03 22.09
C ALA A 532 1.61 2.93 22.24
N ILE A 533 0.34 3.30 22.04
CA ILE A 533 -0.79 2.37 22.01
C ILE A 533 -1.56 2.55 20.71
N THR A 534 -1.73 1.46 19.96
CA THR A 534 -2.50 1.40 18.72
C THR A 534 -3.77 0.58 18.88
N PHE A 535 -4.89 1.11 18.39
CA PHE A 535 -6.20 0.47 18.40
C PHE A 535 -6.66 0.12 16.98
N PRO A 536 -7.23 -1.07 16.75
CA PRO A 536 -7.91 -1.39 15.50
C PRO A 536 -9.27 -0.69 15.44
N ILE A 537 -9.57 -0.02 14.33
CA ILE A 537 -10.82 0.72 14.12
C ILE A 537 -11.88 -0.25 13.57
N GLN A 538 -12.91 -0.51 14.37
CA GLN A 538 -14.05 -1.31 13.96
C GLN A 538 -14.92 -0.54 12.96
N ASN A 539 -15.24 -1.15 11.82
CA ASN A 539 -16.08 -0.57 10.78
C ASN A 539 -15.52 0.73 10.16
N VAL A 540 -14.22 0.78 9.84
CA VAL A 540 -13.50 1.94 9.24
C VAL A 540 -14.36 2.83 8.32
N ASN A 541 -15.07 2.24 7.35
CA ASN A 541 -15.90 2.93 6.35
C ASN A 541 -17.11 3.71 6.90
N ARG A 542 -17.37 3.67 8.21
CA ARG A 542 -18.41 4.47 8.90
C ARG A 542 -17.92 5.85 9.33
N PHE A 543 -16.62 6.03 9.51
CA PHE A 543 -16.03 7.14 10.27
C PHE A 543 -15.19 8.06 9.39
N ASN A 544 -15.03 9.31 9.81
CA ASN A 544 -13.92 10.14 9.31
C ASN A 544 -12.67 9.90 10.19
N PRO A 545 -11.56 9.31 9.67
CA PRO A 545 -10.36 9.05 10.46
C PRO A 545 -9.75 10.31 11.08
N GLU A 546 -9.83 11.43 10.36
CA GLU A 546 -9.44 12.77 10.84
C GLU A 546 -10.17 13.22 12.12
N PHE A 547 -11.35 12.66 12.39
CA PHE A 547 -12.16 12.93 13.58
C PHE A 547 -12.19 11.77 14.60
N LEU A 548 -11.51 10.64 14.33
CA LEU A 548 -11.31 9.60 15.32
C LEU A 548 -10.25 10.02 16.34
N SER A 549 -10.47 9.66 17.60
CA SER A 549 -9.55 9.93 18.71
C SER A 549 -9.64 8.83 19.76
N ILE A 550 -8.49 8.42 20.30
CA ILE A 550 -8.43 7.63 21.52
C ILE A 550 -8.83 8.54 22.69
N ALA A 551 -9.70 8.02 23.55
CA ALA A 551 -10.20 8.68 24.74
C ALA A 551 -10.04 7.78 25.96
N LYS A 552 -9.61 8.36 27.09
CA LYS A 552 -9.58 7.72 28.41
C LYS A 552 -10.94 7.87 29.08
N ILE A 553 -11.41 6.84 29.78
CA ILE A 553 -12.67 6.89 30.53
C ILE A 553 -12.36 7.17 32.00
N VAL A 554 -12.77 8.34 32.50
CA VAL A 554 -12.48 8.80 33.87
C VAL A 554 -13.73 9.36 34.53
N ASN A 555 -14.24 8.65 35.55
CA ASN A 555 -15.46 9.03 36.29
C ASN A 555 -16.66 9.32 35.35
N ASP A 556 -17.06 8.30 34.57
CA ASP A 556 -18.15 8.34 33.58
C ASP A 556 -18.07 9.51 32.57
N ARG A 557 -16.85 9.91 32.19
CA ARG A 557 -16.58 10.96 31.18
C ARG A 557 -15.36 10.59 30.34
N LEU A 558 -15.25 11.21 29.17
CA LEU A 558 -14.10 11.05 28.28
C LEU A 558 -13.09 12.18 28.43
N GLU A 559 -11.81 11.82 28.53
CA GLU A 559 -10.66 12.70 28.29
C GLU A 559 -10.11 12.35 26.90
N ILE A 560 -10.09 13.32 25.97
CA ILE A 560 -9.71 13.10 24.57
C ILE A 560 -8.20 13.30 24.40
N PHE A 561 -7.52 12.34 23.76
CA PHE A 561 -6.07 12.37 23.54
C PHE A 561 -5.64 12.23 22.06
N GLY A 562 -6.58 12.16 21.12
CA GLY A 562 -6.26 12.22 19.69
C GLY A 562 -5.64 10.92 19.13
N GLY A 563 -4.51 11.07 18.44
CA GLY A 563 -3.77 9.99 17.77
C GLY A 563 -3.76 10.07 16.23
N LYS A 564 -2.67 9.58 15.61
CA LYS A 564 -2.54 9.42 14.15
C LYS A 564 -3.40 8.25 13.70
N THR A 565 -4.10 8.38 12.58
CA THR A 565 -4.94 7.32 11.99
C THR A 565 -4.32 6.81 10.71
N GLU A 566 -4.14 5.49 10.61
CA GLU A 566 -3.30 4.82 9.60
C GLU A 566 -3.77 3.37 9.41
N ASP A 567 -3.97 2.93 8.17
CA ASP A 567 -4.38 1.56 7.78
C ASP A 567 -5.49 0.89 8.61
N GLY A 568 -6.51 1.67 8.96
CA GLY A 568 -7.62 1.19 9.77
C GLY A 568 -7.29 1.02 11.26
N THR A 569 -6.19 1.63 11.72
CA THR A 569 -5.80 1.75 13.12
C THR A 569 -5.73 3.21 13.56
N ILE A 570 -5.60 3.43 14.87
CA ILE A 570 -5.28 4.73 15.46
C ILE A 570 -4.24 4.57 16.58
N THR A 571 -3.18 5.38 16.54
CA THR A 571 -2.02 5.30 17.45
C THR A 571 -1.88 6.58 18.28
N VAL A 572 -1.69 6.46 19.60
CA VAL A 572 -1.41 7.60 20.50
C VAL A 572 -0.34 7.25 21.53
N SER A 573 0.47 8.24 21.90
CA SER A 573 1.43 8.14 23.00
C SER A 573 0.74 8.37 24.36
N ARG A 574 0.98 7.49 25.34
CA ARG A 574 0.38 7.52 26.68
C ARG A 574 1.42 7.36 27.77
N ASN A 575 1.34 8.20 28.80
CA ASN A 575 2.13 8.08 30.03
C ASN A 575 1.36 7.44 31.19
N SER A 576 0.18 6.85 30.95
CA SER A 576 -0.67 6.23 31.96
C SER A 576 -1.51 5.11 31.35
N PHE A 577 -1.69 3.99 32.05
CA PHE A 577 -2.69 2.99 31.70
C PHE A 577 -4.08 3.29 32.33
N SER A 578 -5.14 2.73 31.73
CA SER A 578 -6.56 3.01 32.06
C SER A 578 -7.53 2.22 31.18
N ASP A 579 -8.83 2.48 31.35
CA ASP A 579 -9.88 2.17 30.37
C ASP A 579 -9.81 3.18 29.20
N TYR A 580 -9.62 2.67 27.98
CA TYR A 580 -9.48 3.45 26.76
C TYR A 580 -10.43 2.98 25.65
N VAL A 581 -10.89 3.91 24.81
CA VAL A 581 -11.81 3.65 23.69
C VAL A 581 -11.56 4.64 22.54
N VAL A 582 -11.71 4.18 21.29
CA VAL A 582 -11.73 5.06 20.11
C VAL A 582 -13.12 5.63 19.90
N VAL A 583 -13.23 6.96 19.78
CA VAL A 583 -14.48 7.66 19.49
C VAL A 583 -14.32 8.64 18.34
N GLU A 584 -15.41 8.88 17.62
CA GLU A 584 -15.52 10.01 16.71
C GLU A 584 -15.80 11.27 17.52
N ASN A 585 -14.82 12.16 17.59
CA ASN A 585 -14.93 13.45 18.25
C ASN A 585 -15.03 14.57 17.20
N THR A 586 -16.05 15.41 17.32
CA THR A 586 -16.16 16.63 16.51
C THR A 586 -16.36 17.84 17.40
N THR A 587 -15.63 18.91 17.08
CA THR A 587 -15.68 20.20 17.75
C THR A 587 -15.91 21.26 16.67
N THR A 588 -16.80 22.22 16.91
CA THR A 588 -17.11 23.29 15.95
C THR A 588 -16.93 24.67 16.56
N PHE A 589 -16.49 25.61 15.72
CA PHE A 589 -16.30 27.02 16.11
C PHE A 589 -16.95 27.96 15.10
N ASN A 590 -17.53 29.04 15.60
CA ASN A 590 -18.45 29.92 14.87
C ASN A 590 -17.73 31.03 14.07
N ASP A 591 -16.43 31.22 14.29
CA ASP A 591 -15.60 32.35 13.84
C ASP A 591 -14.57 32.01 12.75
N LEU A 592 -14.51 30.73 12.33
CA LEU A 592 -13.56 30.23 11.33
C LEU A 592 -13.83 30.70 9.90
N SER A 593 -14.96 31.37 9.64
CA SER A 593 -15.28 31.96 8.33
C SER A 593 -14.28 33.02 7.88
N SER A 594 -13.52 33.59 8.82
CA SER A 594 -12.39 34.49 8.57
C SER A 594 -11.12 33.79 8.05
N VAL A 595 -10.99 32.47 8.24
CA VAL A 595 -9.80 31.67 7.91
C VAL A 595 -10.16 30.34 7.24
N PRO A 596 -10.86 30.33 6.09
CA PRO A 596 -11.27 29.09 5.43
C PRO A 596 -10.09 28.16 5.09
N TRP A 597 -8.91 28.72 4.83
CA TRP A 597 -7.64 28.02 4.61
C TRP A 597 -7.10 27.27 5.84
N ALA A 598 -7.54 27.62 7.05
CA ALA A 598 -7.16 26.97 8.29
C ALA A 598 -8.24 26.01 8.83
N LYS A 599 -9.48 26.09 8.30
CA LYS A 599 -10.66 25.52 8.97
C LYS A 599 -10.52 24.02 9.24
N SER A 600 -10.17 23.23 8.23
CA SER A 600 -9.99 21.77 8.37
C SER A 600 -8.94 21.43 9.45
N TYR A 601 -7.76 22.05 9.39
CA TYR A 601 -6.70 21.85 10.37
C TYR A 601 -7.13 22.21 11.81
N ILE A 602 -7.96 23.25 11.97
CA ILE A 602 -8.55 23.63 13.26
C ILE A 602 -9.61 22.62 13.71
N ASP A 603 -10.51 22.18 12.82
CA ASP A 603 -11.52 21.17 13.12
C ASP A 603 -10.87 19.85 13.57
N VAL A 604 -9.82 19.40 12.86
CA VAL A 604 -9.05 18.18 13.16
C VAL A 604 -8.30 18.32 14.48
N ALA A 605 -7.49 19.37 14.66
CA ALA A 605 -6.74 19.51 15.91
C ALA A 605 -7.66 19.65 17.14
N ALA A 606 -8.88 20.19 16.98
CA ALA A 606 -9.89 20.25 18.04
C ALA A 606 -10.71 18.95 18.19
N ALA A 607 -10.81 18.12 17.15
CA ALA A 607 -11.28 16.74 17.24
C ALA A 607 -10.27 15.87 18.02
N LYS A 608 -8.98 15.99 17.70
CA LYS A 608 -7.88 15.27 18.35
C LYS A 608 -7.56 15.78 19.77
N GLY A 609 -8.24 16.81 20.27
CA GLY A 609 -8.04 17.39 21.61
C GLY A 609 -6.81 18.31 21.76
N ILE A 610 -6.01 18.44 20.71
CA ILE A 610 -4.74 19.19 20.67
C ILE A 610 -4.94 20.70 20.91
N ILE A 611 -6.05 21.25 20.41
CA ILE A 611 -6.40 22.67 20.59
C ILE A 611 -7.79 22.85 21.17
N ILE A 612 -7.93 23.84 22.05
CA ILE A 612 -9.19 24.28 22.64
C ILE A 612 -9.53 25.72 22.22
N GLY A 613 -10.83 26.00 22.09
CA GLY A 613 -11.34 27.36 21.90
C GLY A 613 -11.29 28.20 23.17
N ARG A 614 -11.63 29.49 23.04
CA ARG A 614 -11.64 30.47 24.16
C ARG A 614 -12.96 30.48 24.95
N GLY A 615 -13.84 29.52 24.71
CA GLY A 615 -15.20 29.44 25.24
C GLY A 615 -16.27 29.76 24.18
N GLU A 616 -17.55 29.54 24.52
CA GLU A 616 -18.73 29.96 23.73
C GLU A 616 -18.76 29.59 22.23
N GLY A 617 -18.00 28.58 21.82
CA GLY A 617 -17.85 28.19 20.42
C GLY A 617 -16.97 29.14 19.60
N VAL A 618 -16.04 29.85 20.23
CA VAL A 618 -15.07 30.77 19.60
C VAL A 618 -13.67 30.15 19.65
N PHE A 619 -12.96 30.10 18.53
CA PHE A 619 -11.56 29.65 18.48
C PHE A 619 -10.54 30.79 18.57
N ASP A 620 -10.93 31.98 18.11
CA ASP A 620 -10.09 33.16 17.89
C ASP A 620 -8.88 32.87 16.96
N PRO A 621 -9.13 32.53 15.68
CA PRO A 621 -8.09 32.10 14.74
C PRO A 621 -7.05 33.17 14.39
N ASN A 622 -7.44 34.44 14.45
CA ASN A 622 -6.60 35.57 14.05
C ASN A 622 -5.82 36.18 15.22
N ALA A 623 -6.14 35.83 16.47
CA ALA A 623 -5.30 36.19 17.59
C ALA A 623 -3.91 35.58 17.47
N GLN A 624 -2.93 36.33 17.95
CA GLN A 624 -1.55 35.89 18.09
C GLN A 624 -1.50 34.78 19.14
N VAL A 625 -0.69 33.74 18.89
CA VAL A 625 -0.53 32.61 19.81
C VAL A 625 0.63 32.87 20.77
N THR A 626 0.39 32.71 22.07
CA THR A 626 1.39 32.88 23.12
C THR A 626 2.32 31.68 23.24
N ARG A 627 3.50 31.89 23.84
CA ARG A 627 4.48 30.81 24.10
C ARG A 627 3.91 29.69 24.95
N ALA A 628 3.10 30.03 25.97
CA ALA A 628 2.38 29.08 26.79
C ALA A 628 1.26 28.35 26.04
N GLU A 629 0.47 29.04 25.19
CA GLU A 629 -0.54 28.36 24.35
C GLU A 629 0.12 27.32 23.44
N PHE A 630 1.20 27.66 22.72
CA PHE A 630 1.82 26.72 21.78
C PHE A 630 2.57 25.58 22.49
N ALA A 631 3.23 25.85 23.63
CA ALA A 631 3.82 24.79 24.45
C ALA A 631 2.75 23.81 24.96
N THR A 632 1.58 24.31 25.37
CA THR A 632 0.45 23.46 25.79
C THR A 632 -0.04 22.59 24.64
N MET A 633 -0.26 23.15 23.45
CA MET A 633 -0.72 22.38 22.29
C MET A 633 0.27 21.27 21.88
N LEU A 634 1.58 21.49 22.01
CA LEU A 634 2.59 20.45 21.78
C LEU A 634 2.57 19.35 22.86
N VAL A 635 2.28 19.72 24.11
CA VAL A 635 2.13 18.75 25.23
C VAL A 635 0.88 17.90 25.08
N GLU A 636 -0.27 18.47 24.67
CA GLU A 636 -1.47 17.66 24.41
C GLU A 636 -1.28 16.75 23.20
N LEU A 637 -0.63 17.23 22.11
CA LEU A 637 -0.33 16.45 20.90
C LEU A 637 0.46 15.17 21.18
N TYR A 638 1.46 15.24 22.07
CA TYR A 638 2.33 14.11 22.39
C TYR A 638 1.98 13.43 23.74
N GLY A 639 0.87 13.79 24.37
CA GLY A 639 0.38 13.17 25.61
C GLY A 639 1.29 13.39 26.83
N LEU A 640 2.06 14.48 26.87
CA LEU A 640 3.22 14.67 27.76
C LEU A 640 2.88 15.16 29.19
N ARG A 641 1.59 15.38 29.53
CA ARG A 641 1.19 15.91 30.85
C ARG A 641 1.60 14.96 31.99
N ASN A 642 2.65 15.33 32.72
CA ASN A 642 3.11 14.68 33.93
C ASN A 642 2.93 15.64 35.13
N THR A 643 2.39 15.14 36.25
CA THR A 643 2.07 15.94 37.45
C THR A 643 3.24 16.17 38.40
N ASP A 644 4.28 15.35 38.28
CA ASP A 644 5.30 15.11 39.30
C ASP A 644 6.55 15.95 39.03
N PHE A 645 6.75 16.36 37.77
CA PHE A 645 7.80 17.28 37.35
C PHE A 645 7.35 18.73 37.41
N ARG A 646 8.14 19.61 38.05
CA ARG A 646 7.89 21.04 38.16
C ARG A 646 9.16 21.86 37.97
N GLU A 647 9.31 22.42 36.77
CA GLU A 647 10.21 23.56 36.55
C GLU A 647 9.67 24.78 37.29
N SER A 648 10.58 25.62 37.80
CA SER A 648 10.26 26.87 38.48
C SER A 648 10.87 28.05 37.73
N PHE A 649 10.05 28.72 36.91
CA PHE A 649 10.33 30.06 36.39
C PHE A 649 9.59 31.09 37.26
N ASP A 650 10.22 32.22 37.54
CA ASP A 650 9.66 33.29 38.38
C ASP A 650 8.37 33.89 37.78
N ASP A 651 8.16 33.73 36.46
CA ASP A 651 6.98 34.18 35.71
C ASP A 651 5.97 33.06 35.39
N VAL A 652 6.15 31.84 35.90
CA VAL A 652 5.23 30.70 35.80
C VAL A 652 4.72 30.31 37.20
N PRO A 653 3.73 31.05 37.75
CA PRO A 653 3.28 30.86 39.12
C PRO A 653 2.46 29.57 39.32
N ASP A 654 2.49 29.04 40.55
CA ASP A 654 1.70 27.87 40.95
C ASP A 654 0.20 28.04 40.63
N GLY A 655 -0.36 27.02 39.98
CA GLY A 655 -1.78 27.02 39.58
C GLY A 655 -2.09 27.85 38.33
N ALA A 656 -1.10 28.40 37.63
CA ALA A 656 -1.30 28.89 36.27
C ALA A 656 -1.76 27.73 35.35
N TRP A 657 -2.73 27.99 34.46
CA TRP A 657 -3.32 26.95 33.60
C TRP A 657 -2.29 26.26 32.67
N TYR A 658 -1.17 26.94 32.39
CA TYR A 658 -0.05 26.43 31.61
C TYR A 658 1.09 25.85 32.44
N GLN A 659 1.05 25.85 33.78
CA GLN A 659 2.20 25.44 34.62
C GLN A 659 2.69 24.03 34.28
N GLU A 660 1.78 23.05 34.31
CA GLU A 660 2.08 21.64 34.00
C GLU A 660 2.58 21.47 32.56
N ALA A 661 1.99 22.21 31.61
CA ALA A 661 2.36 22.17 30.22
C ALA A 661 3.75 22.77 29.95
N VAL A 662 4.10 23.88 30.61
CA VAL A 662 5.44 24.47 30.51
C VAL A 662 6.47 23.53 31.14
N ALA A 663 6.19 22.97 32.32
CA ALA A 663 7.08 22.01 32.98
C ALA A 663 7.30 20.77 32.10
N ALA A 664 6.24 20.14 31.58
CA ALA A 664 6.35 18.99 30.69
C ALA A 664 7.11 19.32 29.39
N ALA A 665 6.82 20.46 28.76
CA ALA A 665 7.46 20.86 27.51
C ALA A 665 8.96 21.19 27.68
N VAL A 666 9.41 21.65 28.85
CA VAL A 666 10.84 21.81 29.15
C VAL A 666 11.49 20.47 29.50
N ASN A 667 10.83 19.61 30.30
CA ASN A 667 11.32 18.25 30.62
C ASN A 667 11.63 17.44 29.35
N SER A 668 10.73 17.52 28.37
CA SER A 668 10.86 16.86 27.07
C SER A 668 11.74 17.63 26.06
N GLY A 669 12.42 18.70 26.46
CA GLY A 669 13.34 19.47 25.61
C GLY A 669 12.69 20.20 24.42
N ILE A 670 11.36 20.31 24.38
CA ILE A 670 10.62 20.99 23.32
C ILE A 670 10.87 22.51 23.39
N VAL A 671 10.94 23.03 24.62
CA VAL A 671 11.25 24.43 24.94
C VAL A 671 12.34 24.51 26.02
N ALA A 672 12.93 25.70 26.12
CA ALA A 672 13.66 26.16 27.30
C ALA A 672 13.11 27.52 27.73
N GLY A 673 13.51 28.01 28.91
CA GLY A 673 13.28 29.39 29.30
C GLY A 673 13.95 30.40 28.34
N ARG A 674 13.49 31.65 28.34
CA ARG A 674 14.21 32.76 27.69
C ARG A 674 15.42 33.21 28.53
N SER A 675 15.42 32.88 29.83
CA SER A 675 16.57 32.92 30.72
C SER A 675 16.57 31.66 31.63
N ASN A 676 17.45 31.61 32.63
CA ASN A 676 17.41 30.57 33.67
C ASN A 676 16.27 30.78 34.70
N THR A 677 15.56 31.91 34.64
CA THR A 677 14.51 32.32 35.59
C THR A 677 13.19 32.68 34.94
N ASP A 678 13.17 32.98 33.64
CA ASP A 678 12.01 33.53 32.92
C ASP A 678 11.65 32.63 31.72
N PHE A 679 10.39 32.18 31.63
CA PHE A 679 9.88 31.45 30.47
C PHE A 679 9.28 32.37 29.39
N ASP A 680 8.74 33.52 29.82
CA ASP A 680 7.93 34.46 29.04
C ASP A 680 6.64 33.84 28.46
N PRO A 681 5.73 33.31 29.31
CA PRO A 681 4.58 32.52 28.88
C PRO A 681 3.57 33.31 28.04
N ASN A 682 3.40 34.60 28.34
CA ASN A 682 2.35 35.43 27.77
C ASN A 682 2.77 36.17 26.48
N THR A 683 4.07 36.17 26.12
CA THR A 683 4.51 36.78 24.87
C THR A 683 4.10 35.94 23.67
N SER A 684 3.66 36.62 22.61
CA SER A 684 3.34 35.98 21.32
C SER A 684 4.60 35.48 20.62
N ILE A 685 4.60 34.22 20.18
CA ILE A 685 5.77 33.62 19.53
C ILE A 685 5.90 34.07 18.08
N THR A 686 7.14 34.24 17.66
CA THR A 686 7.50 34.47 16.26
C THR A 686 7.41 33.18 15.42
N ARG A 687 7.35 33.31 14.10
CA ARG A 687 7.39 32.18 13.17
C ARG A 687 8.65 31.32 13.32
N ALA A 688 9.80 31.93 13.62
CA ALA A 688 11.04 31.18 13.89
C ALA A 688 11.01 30.41 15.22
N GLU A 689 10.38 30.97 16.26
CA GLU A 689 10.18 30.25 17.54
C GLU A 689 9.18 29.10 17.39
N MET A 690 8.07 29.31 16.68
CA MET A 690 7.08 28.28 16.36
C MET A 690 7.74 27.11 15.61
N ALA A 691 8.53 27.41 14.57
CA ALA A 691 9.30 26.41 13.85
C ALA A 691 10.28 25.65 14.74
N THR A 692 10.99 26.36 15.62
CA THR A 692 11.98 25.75 16.53
C THR A 692 11.33 24.84 17.57
N MET A 693 10.21 25.26 18.17
CA MET A 693 9.46 24.42 19.11
C MET A 693 8.90 23.16 18.44
N ALA A 694 8.38 23.29 17.21
CA ALA A 694 7.90 22.16 16.43
C ALA A 694 9.02 21.18 16.05
N ALA A 695 10.15 21.70 15.54
CA ALA A 695 11.33 20.91 15.21
C ALA A 695 11.94 20.21 16.43
N ASN A 696 12.00 20.89 17.60
CA ASN A 696 12.45 20.27 18.83
C ASN A 696 11.59 19.07 19.22
N ALA A 697 10.26 19.15 19.08
CA ALA A 697 9.38 18.03 19.38
C ALA A 697 9.60 16.83 18.43
N LEU A 698 9.83 17.06 17.12
CA LEU A 698 10.24 15.97 16.23
C LEU A 698 11.58 15.34 16.65
N LYS A 699 12.55 16.14 17.10
CA LYS A 699 13.84 15.65 17.58
C LYS A 699 13.73 14.84 18.87
N THR A 700 13.10 15.40 19.91
CA THR A 700 13.14 14.85 21.27
C THR A 700 12.08 13.80 21.55
N ILE A 701 10.91 13.88 20.90
CA ILE A 701 9.84 12.88 21.05
C ILE A 701 9.92 11.81 19.97
N ARG A 702 10.25 12.19 18.72
CA ARG A 702 10.17 11.29 17.56
C ARG A 702 11.52 10.88 16.97
N GLY A 703 12.64 11.36 17.51
CA GLY A 703 14.01 10.95 17.15
C GLY A 703 14.61 11.60 15.89
N PHE A 704 13.95 12.58 15.27
CA PHE A 704 14.36 13.13 13.97
C PHE A 704 15.80 13.69 14.01
N LYS A 705 16.59 13.41 12.96
CA LYS A 705 17.95 13.95 12.81
C LYS A 705 17.90 15.43 12.47
N SER A 706 18.99 16.12 12.81
CA SER A 706 19.15 17.55 12.51
C SER A 706 19.65 17.73 11.08
N VAL A 707 19.19 18.80 10.43
CA VAL A 707 19.73 19.24 9.12
C VAL A 707 21.22 19.51 9.24
N ILE A 708 21.99 19.09 8.23
CA ILE A 708 23.45 19.17 8.17
C ILE A 708 23.87 20.53 7.61
N ASP A 709 23.36 20.89 6.43
CA ASP A 709 23.56 22.23 5.85
C ASP A 709 22.35 23.13 6.17
N VAL A 710 22.33 23.60 7.41
CA VAL A 710 21.33 24.54 7.96
C VAL A 710 21.26 25.83 7.14
N ASP A 711 22.35 26.26 6.48
CA ASP A 711 22.37 27.46 5.65
C ASP A 711 21.75 27.21 4.27
N ALA A 712 22.06 26.08 3.63
CA ALA A 712 21.45 25.68 2.36
C ALA A 712 19.94 25.41 2.50
N ALA A 713 19.51 24.69 3.55
CA ALA A 713 18.11 24.33 3.75
C ALA A 713 17.17 25.55 3.87
N VAL A 714 17.65 26.69 4.40
CA VAL A 714 16.87 27.94 4.45
C VAL A 714 17.23 28.94 3.34
N SER A 715 18.22 28.65 2.50
CA SER A 715 18.68 29.56 1.43
C SER A 715 17.60 29.91 0.39
N VAL A 716 16.54 29.10 0.32
CA VAL A 716 15.33 29.33 -0.48
C VAL A 716 14.56 30.60 -0.10
N PHE A 717 14.81 31.19 1.08
CA PHE A 717 14.15 32.40 1.54
C PHE A 717 15.05 33.64 1.40
N SER A 718 14.53 34.68 0.73
CA SER A 718 15.22 35.95 0.53
C SER A 718 15.51 36.73 1.82
N ASP A 719 14.90 36.35 2.94
CA ASP A 719 15.09 36.89 4.28
C ASP A 719 15.78 35.91 5.26
N ALA A 720 16.40 34.83 4.75
CA ALA A 720 17.14 33.85 5.56
C ALA A 720 18.27 34.44 6.43
N THR A 721 18.77 35.62 6.07
CA THR A 721 19.81 36.36 6.81
C THR A 721 19.30 37.11 8.04
N VAL A 722 17.97 37.25 8.21
CA VAL A 722 17.35 37.83 9.43
C VAL A 722 16.69 36.79 10.33
N ILE A 723 16.90 35.50 10.06
CA ILE A 723 16.62 34.41 11.01
C ILE A 723 17.68 34.49 12.12
N ASN A 724 17.26 34.48 13.39
CA ASN A 724 18.18 34.39 14.52
C ASN A 724 18.98 33.08 14.43
N SER A 725 20.31 33.15 14.54
CA SER A 725 21.20 31.99 14.38
C SER A 725 20.91 30.85 15.36
N ALA A 726 20.39 31.14 16.56
CA ALA A 726 19.98 30.11 17.53
C ALA A 726 18.69 29.38 17.13
N LEU A 727 17.82 30.01 16.33
CA LEU A 727 16.56 29.43 15.83
C LEU A 727 16.73 28.79 14.44
N LYS A 728 17.81 29.14 13.72
CA LYS A 728 18.03 28.72 12.33
C LYS A 728 18.02 27.19 12.11
N PRO A 729 18.62 26.35 12.98
CA PRO A 729 18.51 24.89 12.85
C PRO A 729 17.07 24.37 13.01
N GLY A 730 16.28 24.97 13.90
CA GLY A 730 14.87 24.64 14.07
C GLY A 730 14.02 25.05 12.87
N VAL A 731 14.30 26.22 12.28
CA VAL A 731 13.68 26.66 11.02
C VAL A 731 14.05 25.72 9.86
N ALA A 732 15.31 25.28 9.76
CA ALA A 732 15.75 24.35 8.72
C ALA A 732 14.99 23.01 8.77
N ILE A 733 14.87 22.40 9.95
CA ILE A 733 14.11 21.16 10.17
C ILE A 733 12.62 21.37 9.83
N ALA A 734 12.00 22.44 10.36
CA ALA A 734 10.59 22.72 10.09
C ALA A 734 10.27 23.04 8.62
N VAL A 735 11.28 23.37 7.81
CA VAL A 735 11.15 23.59 6.36
C VAL A 735 11.39 22.30 5.58
N ARG A 736 12.43 21.52 5.93
CA ARG A 736 12.69 20.18 5.36
C ARG A 736 11.48 19.26 5.55
N ASP A 737 10.98 19.17 6.78
CA ASP A 737 9.88 18.29 7.18
C ASP A 737 8.50 18.92 6.87
N ASN A 738 8.46 19.92 5.99
CA ASN A 738 7.28 20.66 5.52
C ASN A 738 6.34 21.26 6.60
N LEU A 739 6.67 21.19 7.90
CA LEU A 739 5.89 21.74 9.01
C LEU A 739 5.50 23.21 8.77
N MET A 740 6.45 24.04 8.34
CA MET A 740 6.26 25.45 8.03
C MET A 740 6.85 25.82 6.67
N VAL A 741 5.99 26.35 5.79
CA VAL A 741 6.40 26.89 4.49
C VAL A 741 6.55 28.42 4.53
N GLY A 742 7.33 28.95 3.58
CA GLY A 742 7.43 30.38 3.33
C GLY A 742 6.20 30.95 2.61
N PHE A 743 6.15 32.28 2.50
CA PHE A 743 5.12 33.00 1.78
C PHE A 743 5.43 33.10 0.27
N PRO A 744 4.42 33.31 -0.60
CA PRO A 744 4.61 33.52 -2.04
C PRO A 744 5.54 34.69 -2.44
N SER A 745 5.90 35.55 -1.49
CA SER A 745 6.91 36.60 -1.63
C SER A 745 8.37 36.09 -1.60
N GLY A 746 8.59 34.77 -1.48
CA GLY A 746 9.93 34.19 -1.35
C GLY A 746 10.58 34.49 0.00
N LYS A 747 9.79 34.48 1.09
CA LYS A 747 10.21 34.83 2.45
C LYS A 747 9.69 33.85 3.49
N PHE A 748 10.48 33.64 4.54
CA PHE A 748 10.02 32.92 5.72
C PHE A 748 9.32 33.85 6.74
N GLU A 749 9.68 35.12 6.77
CA GLU A 749 9.26 36.14 7.76
C GLU A 749 9.50 35.70 9.21
N PRO A 750 10.75 35.39 9.60
CA PRO A 750 11.08 34.72 10.87
C PRO A 750 10.63 35.48 12.12
N ASN A 751 10.61 36.81 12.06
CA ASN A 751 10.29 37.70 13.18
C ASN A 751 8.81 38.16 13.19
N ALA A 752 7.98 37.70 12.25
CA ALA A 752 6.54 37.94 12.31
C ALA A 752 5.90 37.06 13.40
N VAL A 753 4.94 37.60 14.14
CA VAL A 753 4.17 36.88 15.17
C VAL A 753 3.18 35.91 14.54
N SER A 754 3.11 34.69 15.06
CA SER A 754 2.22 33.64 14.54
C SER A 754 0.80 33.74 15.09
N THR A 755 -0.20 33.32 14.31
CA THR A 755 -1.60 33.24 14.76
C THR A 755 -1.99 31.85 15.26
N ARG A 756 -3.09 31.77 16.04
CA ARG A 756 -3.70 30.49 16.46
C ARG A 756 -4.11 29.61 15.27
N ALA A 757 -4.56 30.21 14.16
CA ALA A 757 -4.81 29.47 12.92
C ALA A 757 -3.54 28.87 12.28
N GLN A 758 -2.40 29.58 12.32
CA GLN A 758 -1.12 29.03 11.85
C GLN A 758 -0.62 27.91 12.76
N ALA A 759 -0.77 28.04 14.08
CA ALA A 759 -0.43 26.99 15.04
C ALA A 759 -1.16 25.68 14.74
N ALA A 760 -2.47 25.72 14.46
CA ALA A 760 -3.25 24.53 14.12
C ALA A 760 -2.71 23.77 12.88
N ILE A 761 -2.23 24.49 11.85
CA ILE A 761 -1.61 23.86 10.68
C ILE A 761 -0.28 23.17 11.04
N VAL A 762 0.56 23.81 11.86
CA VAL A 762 1.83 23.21 12.31
C VAL A 762 1.58 21.97 13.16
N LEU A 763 0.58 22.00 14.05
CA LEU A 763 0.20 20.87 14.90
C LEU A 763 -0.37 19.68 14.09
N TYR A 764 -1.20 19.95 13.09
CA TYR A 764 -1.68 18.93 12.15
C TYR A 764 -0.51 18.29 11.38
N ARG A 765 0.48 19.08 10.96
CA ARG A 765 1.66 18.57 10.25
C ARG A 765 2.59 17.77 11.15
N LEU A 766 2.73 18.16 12.42
CA LEU A 766 3.48 17.40 13.43
C LEU A 766 2.83 16.05 13.79
N LEU A 767 1.49 15.99 13.80
CA LEU A 767 0.72 14.76 13.98
C LEU A 767 0.95 13.76 12.83
N ASN A 768 1.12 14.28 11.61
CA ASN A 768 1.23 13.51 10.37
C ASN A 768 2.63 13.58 9.71
N ALA A 769 3.68 13.91 10.48
CA ALA A 769 5.07 13.73 10.04
C ALA A 769 5.49 12.26 10.17
N GLU A 770 6.58 11.82 9.52
CA GLU A 770 7.03 10.41 9.40
C GLU A 770 8.55 10.24 9.41
#